data_AF-A0A1V9YUJ2-F1
#
_entry.id   AF-A0A1V9YUJ2-F1
#
_cell.length_a   1.000
_cell.length_b   1.000
_cell.length_c   1.000
_cell.angle_alpha   90.00
_cell.angle_beta   90.00
_cell.angle_gamma   90.00
#
_symmetry.space_group_name_H-M   'P 1'
#
loop_
_entity.id
_entity.type
_entity.pdbx_description
1 polymer ?
#
loop_
_entity_poly.entity_id
_entity_poly.type
_entity_poly.pdbx_seq_one_letter_code
_entity_poly.pdbx_strand_id
1 'polypeptide(L)'
;HASIFSQFLMSRDICILESDKLASYTMMASPNTSVLEPSVARVRPPSRQAPISPKYMRDPSTASSKAAVLTELNDSIALPVPESESTAKNAKKKYEMSIPGVTIMENQRYTFAITLKNTYQVKQLVKERFPGRANKATRHHLVGQVANMQVKCIRRLVQSGLGVILLDNDNAIPHHDQKYNQTDNICILIDPYKDKDLLLQEFKREKDELAIKRGNATSRLGMATLESLRNVCFSPALELQLTHNIIRNAFRDYDKEDWVLDHSKDLYCWDVVEHCFPLHDRVFNNTFFKEYRKRTFDFRFQKATTGNSERWAIEELRLHFGERVAFLFAFMHIYAKLLLPLMCICVLYYLGFRWVPGYTWDAYLLGLSFLGFGVVSIWAPSLLLVWERETRTLTEKWNLSSYRDTIFERNDENPNFEYVWVKNEITQEMEKQPKESKKRLIRATMVFFVVLSSIIQCIVLMPFLQWYVWSKLAPVCGSSVCVERGNCRHFLNCFNSPTSTVGTDRWAYILIQGVILGLLIDTVFFELFNWFSAKFVSWENLAKKSDFENRLVHRRFVFVWSNWFFWFLTLAFFYLPYGNYVNDLFRHIGWGWAVIYEWDPAVLTLDTLFVTPLVVTQLLNMILETWLPYIIRKIKGRPASCRTACSESCFNGLKCVKNMKERKRKHRRDANMTAHKLADEVSRSTRFFVPVLGYSDDSNEYTAYEIIAESQLPIFDTTYDYLDASIQFSYILMFTIVWPLLPLPAFLNNVLEVRGDAFRLLFGHRRPMPRRDASIGEWATVLHYANVIAITVVSGLIVMYHFGAIVSVWSGKYCDFEFDNAAMVPFRTLNVSLTRAPEDCLIFLETSDWEMAQIFTFIILEHIGFLLRYLVLQLEKTPAAISNTAYLRLKQIRELTNARTAHSDVFDYIRQLRDIFDKYDIEGSDHLYETDLIFFLAEWMCKDPSELQKRSGMIFRYMDKNQLGKVPFSTCCLMLQHAQHDRFFSVLLGIYDSLDDYRNVKFIFSTSVIELDVHSF
;
A
#
# COMPACT_ATOMS: atom_id res chain seq x y z
N HIS A 1 2.42 19.26 54.39
CA HIS A 1 1.28 18.38 54.09
C HIS A 1 1.15 18.28 52.58
N ALA A 2 1.76 17.34 51.83
CA ALA A 2 2.21 15.96 52.10
C ALA A 2 1.08 14.89 52.01
N SER A 3 1.35 13.85 51.19
CA SER A 3 0.45 12.77 50.74
C SER A 3 -0.68 13.23 49.79
N ILE A 4 -1.08 12.50 48.74
CA ILE A 4 -0.83 11.10 48.36
C ILE A 4 -0.48 11.01 46.86
N PHE A 5 0.75 10.61 46.51
CA PHE A 5 1.10 10.17 45.14
C PHE A 5 2.40 9.33 45.10
N SER A 6 2.44 8.18 45.80
CA SER A 6 3.56 7.24 45.70
C SER A 6 3.19 5.81 46.14
N GLN A 7 2.70 4.99 45.21
CA GLN A 7 2.77 3.52 45.27
C GLN A 7 2.30 2.92 43.93
N PHE A 8 3.25 2.51 43.09
CA PHE A 8 3.24 1.33 42.20
C PHE A 8 4.35 1.43 41.13
N LEU A 9 5.60 1.49 41.59
CA LEU A 9 6.80 1.22 40.80
C LEU A 9 7.82 0.49 41.71
N MET A 10 8.59 -0.42 41.11
CA MET A 10 9.59 -1.33 41.72
C MET A 10 9.04 -2.44 42.64
N SER A 11 8.98 -3.67 42.12
CA SER A 11 10.05 -4.67 42.33
C SER A 11 9.68 -6.07 41.84
N ARG A 12 10.45 -6.59 40.86
CA ARG A 12 11.00 -7.97 40.82
C ARG A 12 11.83 -8.21 39.55
N ASP A 13 13.14 -8.07 39.70
CA ASP A 13 14.14 -8.66 38.81
C ASP A 13 14.40 -10.14 39.18
N ILE A 14 15.38 -10.75 38.48
CA ILE A 14 16.06 -12.05 38.75
C ILE A 14 15.29 -13.27 38.19
N CYS A 15 15.89 -14.19 37.42
CA CYS A 15 17.32 -14.53 37.25
C CYS A 15 17.73 -14.84 35.79
N ILE A 16 18.95 -14.44 35.42
CA ILE A 16 19.78 -15.09 34.40
C ILE A 16 20.78 -15.97 35.16
N LEU A 17 21.10 -17.18 34.66
CA LEU A 17 22.25 -17.94 35.16
C LEU A 17 22.87 -18.77 34.01
N GLU A 18 24.11 -18.44 33.72
CA GLU A 18 25.03 -19.14 32.81
C GLU A 18 26.37 -19.23 33.56
N SER A 19 26.98 -20.40 33.64
CA SER A 19 28.31 -20.56 34.26
C SER A 19 29.01 -21.85 33.83
N ASP A 20 30.25 -21.72 33.36
CA ASP A 20 31.16 -22.81 32.98
C ASP A 20 31.55 -23.75 34.15
N LYS A 21 31.87 -25.03 33.85
CA LYS A 21 33.28 -25.53 33.86
C LYS A 21 33.46 -27.06 33.70
N LEU A 22 34.45 -27.39 32.86
CA LEU A 22 35.49 -28.44 32.96
C LEU A 22 35.16 -29.93 33.25
N ALA A 23 35.40 -30.75 32.22
CA ALA A 23 36.35 -31.88 32.16
C ALA A 23 36.11 -33.25 32.85
N SER A 24 36.57 -34.25 32.08
CA SER A 24 37.21 -35.54 32.46
C SER A 24 36.37 -36.83 32.57
N TYR A 25 36.72 -37.79 31.69
CA TYR A 25 36.80 -39.26 31.79
C TYR A 25 35.83 -40.02 32.74
N THR A 26 35.29 -41.20 32.39
CA THR A 26 36.05 -42.41 31.98
C THR A 26 35.16 -43.47 31.30
N MET A 27 35.80 -44.43 30.62
CA MET A 27 35.19 -45.61 29.99
C MET A 27 34.54 -46.59 30.98
N MET A 28 33.52 -47.34 30.54
CA MET A 28 33.43 -48.82 30.56
C MET A 28 32.08 -49.24 29.93
N ALA A 29 32.07 -49.94 28.79
CA ALA A 29 32.08 -51.41 28.66
C ALA A 29 30.67 -52.04 28.79
N SER A 30 30.22 -52.72 27.73
CA SER A 30 29.10 -53.68 27.78
C SER A 30 29.58 -55.00 28.42
N PRO A 31 28.68 -55.94 28.78
CA PRO A 31 28.21 -56.90 27.76
C PRO A 31 26.81 -57.54 27.99
N ASN A 32 26.26 -58.17 26.93
CA ASN A 32 25.33 -59.34 26.93
C ASN A 32 23.96 -59.19 27.68
N THR A 33 22.80 -59.79 27.34
CA THR A 33 22.30 -60.77 26.33
C THR A 33 20.74 -60.67 26.36
N SER A 34 19.88 -61.28 25.52
CA SER A 34 19.96 -62.25 24.40
C SER A 34 18.60 -62.37 23.66
N VAL A 35 18.63 -62.67 22.35
CA VAL A 35 17.72 -63.61 21.63
C VAL A 35 16.19 -63.32 21.56
N LEU A 36 15.71 -62.89 20.38
CA LEU A 36 14.89 -63.72 19.43
C LEU A 36 14.49 -62.92 18.16
N GLU A 37 14.90 -63.40 16.98
CA GLU A 37 14.27 -63.07 15.68
C GLU A 37 13.23 -64.15 15.32
N PRO A 38 12.40 -63.95 14.26
CA PRO A 38 12.74 -64.65 13.02
C PRO A 38 12.54 -63.85 11.70
N SER A 39 13.66 -63.62 11.00
CA SER A 39 13.92 -63.98 9.59
C SER A 39 13.01 -63.56 8.40
N VAL A 40 13.65 -62.82 7.45
CA VAL A 40 13.71 -63.10 5.97
C VAL A 40 12.39 -62.94 5.17
N ALA A 41 12.32 -62.18 4.07
CA ALA A 41 13.20 -62.25 2.89
C ALA A 41 13.54 -60.92 2.19
N ARG A 42 14.65 -60.93 1.44
CA ARG A 42 15.25 -59.80 0.71
C ARG A 42 15.31 -60.11 -0.78
N VAL A 43 14.83 -59.19 -1.63
CA VAL A 43 15.12 -59.18 -3.08
C VAL A 43 15.77 -57.85 -3.44
N ARG A 44 16.86 -57.87 -4.21
CA ARG A 44 17.66 -56.68 -4.58
C ARG A 44 17.11 -56.02 -5.86
N PRO A 45 17.18 -54.69 -6.00
CA PRO A 45 17.27 -54.03 -7.31
C PRO A 45 18.72 -54.03 -7.84
N PRO A 46 18.94 -53.90 -9.16
CA PRO A 46 20.27 -53.93 -9.77
C PRO A 46 20.99 -52.58 -9.71
N SER A 47 22.32 -52.66 -9.77
CA SER A 47 23.23 -51.52 -9.87
C SER A 47 23.20 -50.82 -11.24
N ARG A 48 23.16 -49.48 -11.26
CA ARG A 48 23.73 -48.70 -12.37
C ARG A 48 24.27 -47.33 -11.91
N GLN A 49 25.53 -47.12 -12.28
CA GLN A 49 26.39 -45.93 -12.20
C GLN A 49 25.75 -44.58 -11.85
N ALA A 50 26.28 -43.94 -10.80
CA ALA A 50 26.06 -42.52 -10.52
C ALA A 50 26.99 -41.64 -11.38
N PRO A 51 26.49 -40.52 -11.95
CA PRO A 51 27.36 -39.45 -12.42
C PRO A 51 27.85 -38.60 -11.22
N ILE A 52 29.05 -38.04 -11.39
CA ILE A 52 29.80 -37.33 -10.34
C ILE A 52 29.14 -36.00 -10.00
N SER A 53 28.97 -35.73 -8.70
CA SER A 53 28.49 -34.44 -8.19
C SER A 53 29.59 -33.38 -8.20
N PRO A 54 29.39 -32.19 -8.79
CA PRO A 54 30.28 -31.07 -8.58
C PRO A 54 30.03 -30.48 -7.19
N LYS A 55 30.93 -30.77 -6.24
CA LYS A 55 30.98 -30.05 -4.96
C LYS A 55 31.33 -28.58 -5.20
N TYR A 56 30.34 -27.69 -5.05
CA TYR A 56 30.57 -26.28 -4.75
C TYR A 56 29.75 -25.87 -3.54
N MET A 57 30.25 -26.27 -2.37
CA MET A 57 29.84 -25.70 -1.09
C MET A 57 30.62 -24.39 -0.94
N ARG A 58 29.93 -23.24 -0.95
CA ARG A 58 30.56 -21.95 -0.64
C ARG A 58 30.73 -21.85 0.87
N ASP A 59 31.97 -21.84 1.35
CA ASP A 59 32.28 -21.38 2.70
C ASP A 59 31.92 -19.90 2.84
N PRO A 60 31.20 -19.47 3.89
CA PRO A 60 30.70 -18.09 4.04
C PRO A 60 31.77 -17.13 4.60
N SER A 61 33.05 -17.31 4.27
CA SER A 61 34.15 -16.64 4.98
C SER A 61 35.35 -16.22 4.11
N THR A 62 35.12 -15.46 3.03
CA THR A 62 36.16 -14.59 2.43
C THR A 62 35.57 -13.33 1.81
N ALA A 63 36.09 -12.18 2.25
CA ALA A 63 36.00 -10.86 1.61
C ALA A 63 34.63 -10.44 1.04
N SER A 64 33.83 -9.74 1.86
CA SER A 64 32.80 -8.82 1.35
C SER A 64 33.49 -7.70 0.56
N SER A 65 33.61 -7.87 -0.75
CA SER A 65 33.84 -6.76 -1.66
C SER A 65 32.61 -5.84 -1.59
N LYS A 66 32.84 -4.54 -1.43
CA LYS A 66 31.78 -3.52 -1.46
C LYS A 66 31.30 -3.35 -2.90
N ALA A 67 30.55 -4.32 -3.41
CA ALA A 67 29.87 -4.21 -4.69
C ALA A 67 28.84 -3.06 -4.62
N ALA A 68 28.77 -2.25 -5.67
CA ALA A 68 27.70 -1.27 -5.79
C ALA A 68 26.39 -2.01 -6.11
N VAL A 69 25.33 -1.72 -5.35
CA VAL A 69 24.00 -2.24 -5.65
C VAL A 69 23.41 -1.40 -6.80
N LEU A 70 23.08 -2.06 -7.91
CA LEU A 70 22.13 -1.61 -8.93
C LEU A 70 20.73 -1.56 -8.33
N THR A 71 20.53 -0.51 -7.56
CA THR A 71 19.35 0.29 -7.84
C THR A 71 19.53 0.90 -9.24
N GLU A 72 18.47 1.05 -10.05
CA GLU A 72 18.49 1.75 -11.37
C GLU A 72 19.10 3.17 -11.34
N LEU A 73 19.27 3.65 -10.12
CA LEU A 73 19.81 4.89 -9.63
C LEU A 73 21.33 5.04 -9.66
N ASN A 74 22.08 3.94 -9.76
CA ASN A 74 23.50 3.96 -9.40
C ASN A 74 24.45 3.59 -10.54
N ASP A 75 24.23 4.19 -11.71
CA ASP A 75 25.27 4.40 -12.72
C ASP A 75 26.29 5.43 -12.18
N SER A 76 26.99 5.10 -11.10
CA SER A 76 28.05 5.93 -10.53
C SER A 76 29.41 5.31 -10.82
N ILE A 77 30.08 5.80 -11.86
CA ILE A 77 31.48 5.47 -12.12
C ILE A 77 32.31 5.94 -10.92
N ALA A 78 32.88 5.00 -10.17
CA ALA A 78 34.01 5.28 -9.30
C ALA A 78 35.25 5.47 -10.19
N LEU A 79 35.54 6.72 -10.56
CA LEU A 79 36.82 7.04 -11.21
C LEU A 79 37.96 6.80 -10.22
N PRO A 80 39.03 6.08 -10.58
CA PRO A 80 40.26 6.12 -9.82
C PRO A 80 40.84 7.52 -9.94
N VAL A 81 40.76 8.31 -8.86
CA VAL A 81 41.40 9.62 -8.80
C VAL A 81 42.91 9.37 -8.75
N PRO A 82 43.71 9.91 -9.69
CA PRO A 82 45.16 9.82 -9.57
C PRO A 82 45.62 10.59 -8.33
N GLU A 83 46.44 9.94 -7.51
CA GLU A 83 47.05 10.57 -6.35
C GLU A 83 47.89 11.77 -6.80
N SER A 84 47.46 12.97 -6.41
CA SER A 84 48.30 14.17 -6.45
C SER A 84 48.27 14.80 -5.07
N GLU A 85 49.45 14.89 -4.46
CA GLU A 85 49.63 15.43 -3.12
C GLU A 85 49.47 16.95 -3.09
N SER A 86 49.31 17.47 -1.87
CA SER A 86 49.40 18.90 -1.51
C SER A 86 48.26 19.82 -1.98
N THR A 87 47.25 20.01 -1.12
CA THR A 87 46.98 21.31 -0.45
C THR A 87 45.69 21.22 0.39
N ALA A 88 45.81 20.69 1.60
CA ALA A 88 44.70 20.65 2.55
C ALA A 88 44.73 21.87 3.48
N LYS A 89 43.75 22.78 3.34
CA LYS A 89 42.94 23.42 4.42
C LYS A 89 42.03 24.51 3.84
N ASN A 90 40.82 24.64 4.39
CA ASN A 90 39.85 25.75 4.20
C ASN A 90 38.87 25.75 2.99
N ALA A 91 38.57 24.60 2.35
CA ALA A 91 37.47 24.56 1.36
C ALA A 91 36.68 23.22 1.29
N LYS A 92 36.26 22.65 2.44
CA LYS A 92 35.36 21.47 2.46
C LYS A 92 34.19 21.61 3.43
N LYS A 93 33.13 22.28 2.94
CA LYS A 93 31.73 22.03 3.35
C LYS A 93 30.81 21.99 2.12
N LYS A 94 31.25 21.27 1.07
CA LYS A 94 30.33 20.80 0.02
C LYS A 94 29.41 19.77 0.66
N TYR A 95 28.11 19.95 0.51
CA TYR A 95 27.11 18.93 0.81
C TYR A 95 27.21 17.83 -0.25
N GLU A 96 28.16 16.91 -0.08
CA GLU A 96 28.04 15.61 -0.73
C GLU A 96 26.77 14.96 -0.21
N MET A 97 25.81 14.73 -1.10
CA MET A 97 24.65 13.90 -0.82
C MET A 97 25.11 12.44 -0.82
N SER A 98 25.99 12.09 0.13
CA SER A 98 26.61 10.78 0.26
C SER A 98 25.52 9.75 0.50
N ILE A 99 25.21 8.98 -0.52
CA ILE A 99 24.32 7.83 -0.41
C ILE A 99 25.00 6.88 0.60
N PRO A 100 24.38 6.56 1.76
CA PRO A 100 24.92 5.53 2.63
C PRO A 100 24.91 4.23 1.82
N GLY A 101 26.08 3.64 1.60
CA GLY A 101 26.20 2.39 0.86
C GLY A 101 25.52 1.27 1.64
N VAL A 102 24.29 0.93 1.24
CA VAL A 102 23.56 -0.22 1.79
C VAL A 102 24.12 -1.47 1.14
N THR A 103 24.88 -2.25 1.90
CA THR A 103 25.28 -3.60 1.51
C THR A 103 24.13 -4.55 1.81
N ILE A 104 23.33 -4.85 0.79
CA ILE A 104 22.29 -5.88 0.89
C ILE A 104 23.00 -7.24 0.99
N MET A 105 22.67 -8.04 1.99
CA MET A 105 23.12 -9.43 2.07
C MET A 105 22.10 -10.29 1.34
N GLU A 106 22.52 -10.97 0.27
CA GLU A 106 21.72 -11.94 -0.50
C GLU A 106 21.46 -13.20 0.33
N ASN A 107 20.56 -13.09 1.33
CA ASN A 107 20.16 -14.21 2.20
C ASN A 107 18.96 -15.00 1.62
N GLN A 108 18.13 -14.36 0.80
CA GLN A 108 16.92 -14.94 0.21
C GLN A 108 17.19 -15.46 -1.21
N ARG A 109 17.18 -16.79 -1.40
CA ARG A 109 17.34 -17.41 -2.73
C ARG A 109 16.04 -17.41 -3.54
N TYR A 110 14.90 -17.60 -2.87
CA TYR A 110 13.59 -17.76 -3.49
C TYR A 110 12.80 -16.47 -3.47
N THR A 111 12.49 -15.91 -4.64
CA THR A 111 11.82 -14.60 -4.75
C THR A 111 10.30 -14.71 -4.72
N PHE A 112 9.75 -15.70 -5.42
CA PHE A 112 8.30 -15.89 -5.60
C PHE A 112 7.83 -17.28 -5.17
N ALA A 113 6.60 -17.32 -4.65
CA ALA A 113 5.83 -18.54 -4.49
C ALA A 113 4.60 -18.54 -5.41
N ILE A 114 4.34 -19.68 -6.04
CA ILE A 114 3.13 -19.96 -6.81
C ILE A 114 2.41 -21.14 -6.17
N THR A 115 1.15 -20.94 -5.77
CA THR A 115 0.28 -22.02 -5.28
C THR A 115 -0.69 -22.43 -6.38
N LEU A 116 -0.65 -23.70 -6.80
CA LEU A 116 -1.56 -24.24 -7.81
C LEU A 116 -2.85 -24.75 -7.16
N LYS A 117 -3.98 -24.40 -7.78
CA LYS A 117 -5.31 -24.87 -7.42
C LYS A 117 -5.43 -26.38 -7.63
N ASN A 118 -6.18 -27.00 -6.73
CA ASN A 118 -6.67 -28.35 -6.88
C ASN A 118 -7.74 -28.47 -7.97
N THR A 119 -7.87 -29.68 -8.53
CA THR A 119 -8.89 -30.04 -9.53
C THR A 119 -10.31 -29.67 -9.07
N TYR A 120 -10.59 -29.75 -7.76
CA TYR A 120 -11.87 -29.32 -7.17
C TYR A 120 -12.09 -27.79 -7.23
N GLN A 121 -11.07 -26.98 -6.91
CA GLN A 121 -11.17 -25.51 -6.96
C GLN A 121 -11.34 -25.03 -8.41
N VAL A 122 -10.58 -25.59 -9.36
CA VAL A 122 -10.74 -25.28 -10.79
C VAL A 122 -12.14 -25.67 -11.27
N LYS A 123 -12.68 -26.82 -10.86
CA LYS A 123 -14.06 -27.24 -11.16
C LYS A 123 -15.12 -26.27 -10.63
N GLN A 124 -14.88 -25.62 -9.49
CA GLN A 124 -15.77 -24.60 -8.95
C GLN A 124 -15.67 -23.30 -9.77
N LEU A 125 -14.46 -22.82 -10.06
CA LEU A 125 -14.20 -21.64 -10.89
C LEU A 125 -14.85 -21.77 -12.28
N VAL A 126 -14.70 -22.92 -12.95
CA VAL A 126 -15.33 -23.19 -14.26
C VAL A 126 -16.86 -23.19 -14.17
N LYS A 127 -17.44 -23.61 -13.04
CA LYS A 127 -18.90 -23.57 -12.79
C LYS A 127 -19.40 -22.14 -12.57
N GLU A 128 -18.61 -21.29 -11.91
CA GLU A 128 -18.91 -19.88 -11.65
C GLU A 128 -18.78 -19.03 -12.92
N ARG A 129 -17.73 -19.25 -13.72
CA ARG A 129 -17.51 -18.56 -15.01
C ARG A 129 -18.56 -18.89 -16.06
N PHE A 130 -19.04 -20.14 -16.11
CA PHE A 130 -19.99 -20.61 -17.13
C PHE A 130 -21.31 -21.11 -16.52
N PRO A 131 -22.19 -20.19 -16.05
CA PRO A 131 -23.48 -20.55 -15.46
C PRO A 131 -24.47 -21.04 -16.52
N GLY A 132 -24.44 -22.35 -16.82
CA GLY A 132 -25.37 -22.97 -17.75
C GLY A 132 -25.41 -24.51 -17.69
N ARG A 133 -26.41 -25.11 -18.36
CA ARG A 133 -26.50 -26.57 -18.55
C ARG A 133 -25.51 -27.12 -19.59
N ALA A 134 -24.81 -26.25 -20.31
CA ALA A 134 -23.80 -26.64 -21.29
C ALA A 134 -22.61 -27.38 -20.62
N ASN A 135 -22.03 -28.32 -21.37
CA ASN A 135 -20.77 -29.02 -21.08
C ASN A 135 -20.77 -29.93 -19.84
N LYS A 136 -21.65 -30.95 -19.84
CA LYS A 136 -21.36 -32.22 -19.17
C LYS A 136 -20.03 -32.82 -19.67
N ALA A 137 -19.77 -32.80 -20.99
CA ALA A 137 -18.60 -33.40 -21.61
C ALA A 137 -17.27 -32.86 -21.06
N THR A 138 -17.06 -31.54 -21.06
CA THR A 138 -15.82 -30.92 -20.54
C THR A 138 -15.61 -31.21 -19.04
N ARG A 139 -16.68 -31.40 -18.26
CA ARG A 139 -16.58 -31.79 -16.84
C ARG A 139 -16.09 -33.24 -16.63
N HIS A 140 -16.23 -34.12 -17.61
CA HIS A 140 -15.75 -35.51 -17.52
C HIS A 140 -14.24 -35.63 -17.76
N HIS A 141 -13.65 -34.75 -18.59
CA HIS A 141 -12.20 -34.76 -18.88
C HIS A 141 -11.40 -33.73 -18.05
N LEU A 142 -12.05 -32.96 -17.18
CA LEU A 142 -11.44 -31.85 -16.43
C LEU A 142 -10.22 -32.27 -15.59
N VAL A 143 -10.18 -33.49 -15.05
CA VAL A 143 -9.02 -33.98 -14.26
C VAL A 143 -7.75 -34.02 -15.12
N GLY A 144 -7.84 -34.60 -16.33
CA GLY A 144 -6.74 -34.64 -17.28
C GLY A 144 -6.38 -33.27 -17.82
N GLN A 145 -7.38 -32.40 -18.08
CA GLN A 145 -7.12 -31.02 -18.49
C GLN A 145 -6.36 -30.23 -17.42
N VAL A 146 -6.77 -30.31 -16.15
CA VAL A 146 -6.06 -29.64 -15.04
C VAL A 146 -4.64 -30.18 -14.89
N ALA A 147 -4.43 -31.50 -14.94
CA ALA A 147 -3.10 -32.10 -14.87
C ALA A 147 -2.19 -31.63 -16.02
N ASN A 148 -2.69 -31.67 -17.26
CA ASN A 148 -1.96 -31.18 -18.44
C ASN A 148 -1.64 -29.68 -18.34
N MET A 149 -2.54 -28.88 -17.77
CA MET A 149 -2.30 -27.45 -17.55
C MET A 149 -1.31 -27.18 -16.41
N GLN A 150 -1.30 -27.98 -15.33
CA GLN A 150 -0.26 -27.91 -14.29
C GLN A 150 1.13 -28.22 -14.87
N VAL A 151 1.26 -29.28 -15.67
CA VAL A 151 2.49 -29.62 -16.41
C VAL A 151 2.89 -28.50 -17.37
N LYS A 152 1.93 -27.94 -18.14
CA LYS A 152 2.17 -26.80 -19.04
C LYS A 152 2.71 -25.57 -18.29
N CYS A 153 2.18 -25.25 -17.11
CA CYS A 153 2.63 -24.12 -16.29
C CYS A 153 4.10 -24.30 -15.85
N ILE A 154 4.44 -25.44 -15.25
CA ILE A 154 5.82 -25.70 -14.81
C ILE A 154 6.78 -25.73 -15.99
N ARG A 155 6.41 -26.41 -17.08
CA ARG A 155 7.21 -26.45 -18.31
C ARG A 155 7.54 -25.03 -18.80
N ARG A 156 6.56 -24.12 -18.85
CA ARG A 156 6.80 -22.75 -19.33
C ARG A 156 7.69 -21.92 -18.40
N LEU A 157 7.58 -22.09 -17.07
CA LEU A 157 8.48 -21.44 -16.12
C LEU A 157 9.94 -21.94 -16.27
N VAL A 158 10.15 -23.24 -16.49
CA VAL A 158 11.49 -23.77 -16.74
C VAL A 158 12.01 -23.31 -18.12
N GLN A 159 11.15 -23.29 -19.14
CA GLN A 159 11.47 -22.79 -20.48
C GLN A 159 11.80 -21.28 -20.49
N SER A 160 11.27 -20.47 -19.57
CA SER A 160 11.64 -19.06 -19.41
C SER A 160 12.96 -18.83 -18.66
N GLY A 161 13.67 -19.90 -18.27
CA GLY A 161 14.98 -19.84 -17.61
C GLY A 161 14.94 -19.88 -16.09
N LEU A 162 13.75 -19.80 -15.48
CA LEU A 162 13.62 -19.80 -14.03
C LEU A 162 13.99 -21.17 -13.44
N GLY A 163 14.64 -21.14 -12.27
CA GLY A 163 14.68 -22.27 -11.37
C GLY A 163 13.30 -22.50 -10.78
N VAL A 164 12.79 -23.72 -10.93
CA VAL A 164 11.46 -24.11 -10.43
C VAL A 164 11.67 -25.27 -9.48
N ILE A 165 11.19 -25.12 -8.25
CA ILE A 165 11.34 -26.11 -7.18
C ILE A 165 9.96 -26.38 -6.59
N LEU A 166 9.62 -27.66 -6.43
CA LEU A 166 8.35 -28.09 -5.85
C LEU A 166 8.53 -28.35 -4.36
N LEU A 167 7.58 -27.90 -3.54
CA LEU A 167 7.56 -28.28 -2.13
C LEU A 167 6.67 -29.49 -1.91
N ASP A 168 7.18 -30.45 -1.15
CA ASP A 168 6.45 -31.62 -0.70
C ASP A 168 5.34 -31.21 0.28
N ASN A 169 4.14 -31.72 0.03
CA ASN A 169 2.95 -31.54 0.83
C ASN A 169 2.25 -32.90 1.09
N ASP A 170 2.82 -33.98 0.54
CA ASP A 170 2.29 -35.33 0.60
C ASP A 170 2.86 -36.10 1.80
N ASN A 171 4.14 -35.89 2.13
CA ASN A 171 4.76 -36.44 3.34
C ASN A 171 4.51 -35.53 4.57
N ALA A 172 4.00 -36.13 5.65
CA ALA A 172 3.66 -35.40 6.87
C ALA A 172 4.90 -35.10 7.73
N ILE A 173 5.61 -34.01 7.41
CA ILE A 173 6.70 -33.48 8.26
C ILE A 173 6.11 -33.03 9.61
N PRO A 174 6.65 -33.48 10.76
CA PRO A 174 6.13 -33.13 12.09
C PRO A 174 6.51 -31.70 12.51
N HIS A 175 5.80 -30.70 11.96
CA HIS A 175 5.89 -29.32 12.46
C HIS A 175 5.00 -29.09 13.68
N HIS A 176 5.46 -28.19 14.56
CA HIS A 176 4.80 -27.85 15.83
C HIS A 176 3.37 -27.27 15.67
N ASP A 177 3.03 -26.81 14.45
CA ASP A 177 1.74 -26.25 14.04
C ASP A 177 0.90 -27.17 13.11
N GLN A 178 1.15 -28.48 13.08
CA GLN A 178 0.39 -29.46 12.28
C GLN A 178 -1.15 -29.46 12.46
N LYS A 179 -1.67 -28.75 13.47
CA LYS A 179 -3.10 -28.57 13.74
C LYS A 179 -3.85 -27.77 12.67
N TYR A 180 -3.14 -27.04 11.80
CA TYR A 180 -3.73 -26.07 10.88
C TYR A 180 -3.76 -26.58 9.42
N ASN A 181 -4.92 -27.16 9.04
CA ASN A 181 -5.35 -27.45 7.67
C ASN A 181 -4.30 -28.07 6.71
N GLN A 182 -4.26 -29.41 6.66
CA GLN A 182 -3.86 -30.12 5.44
C GLN A 182 -4.66 -29.57 4.24
N THR A 183 -3.94 -28.95 3.30
CA THR A 183 -4.46 -28.37 2.07
C THR A 183 -3.79 -29.09 0.92
N ASP A 184 -4.55 -29.66 -0.02
CA ASP A 184 -3.98 -30.52 -1.07
C ASP A 184 -3.28 -29.68 -2.19
N ASN A 185 -3.08 -28.37 -2.00
CA ASN A 185 -2.50 -27.46 -3.01
C ASN A 185 -1.01 -27.74 -3.25
N ILE A 186 -0.56 -27.60 -4.50
CA ILE A 186 0.86 -27.74 -4.85
C ILE A 186 1.55 -26.38 -4.72
N CYS A 187 2.66 -26.31 -4.00
CA CYS A 187 3.47 -25.10 -3.86
C CYS A 187 4.73 -25.18 -4.73
N ILE A 188 4.99 -24.12 -5.47
CA ILE A 188 6.16 -23.93 -6.32
C ILE A 188 6.95 -22.73 -5.77
N LEU A 189 8.25 -22.93 -5.57
CA LEU A 189 9.24 -21.88 -5.33
C LEU A 189 9.96 -21.53 -6.63
N ILE A 190 10.31 -20.25 -6.77
CA ILE A 190 11.01 -19.70 -7.94
C ILE A 190 12.38 -19.15 -7.53
N ASP A 191 13.41 -19.65 -8.19
CA ASP A 191 14.82 -19.27 -8.06
C ASP A 191 15.26 -18.58 -9.37
N PRO A 192 15.40 -17.25 -9.40
CA PRO A 192 15.82 -16.55 -10.61
C PRO A 192 17.34 -16.64 -10.87
N TYR A 193 18.13 -17.04 -9.87
CA TYR A 193 19.60 -17.05 -9.94
C TYR A 193 20.17 -18.33 -10.58
N LYS A 194 19.30 -19.28 -10.96
CA LYS A 194 19.68 -20.45 -11.76
C LYS A 194 20.41 -20.08 -13.05
N ASP A 195 19.99 -18.99 -13.69
CA ASP A 195 20.66 -18.38 -14.83
C ASP A 195 21.06 -16.95 -14.43
N LYS A 196 22.37 -16.71 -14.32
CA LYS A 196 22.91 -15.47 -13.75
C LYS A 196 22.66 -14.24 -14.62
N ASP A 197 22.58 -14.45 -15.93
CA ASP A 197 22.47 -13.36 -16.89
C ASP A 197 20.99 -13.06 -17.24
N LEU A 198 20.04 -13.90 -16.81
CA LEU A 198 18.59 -13.79 -17.09
C LEU A 198 17.97 -12.47 -16.61
N LEU A 199 18.23 -12.06 -15.36
CA LEU A 199 17.71 -10.80 -14.81
C LEU A 199 18.31 -9.58 -15.53
N LEU A 200 19.59 -9.66 -15.90
CA LEU A 200 20.28 -8.59 -16.64
C LEU A 200 19.73 -8.45 -18.07
N GLN A 201 19.41 -9.57 -18.72
CA GLN A 201 18.81 -9.60 -20.05
C GLN A 201 17.38 -9.05 -20.04
N GLU A 202 16.50 -9.48 -19.13
CA GLU A 202 15.14 -8.92 -19.05
C GLU A 202 15.17 -7.44 -18.65
N PHE A 203 16.09 -7.02 -17.79
CA PHE A 203 16.30 -5.60 -17.46
C PHE A 203 16.75 -4.76 -18.67
N LYS A 204 17.71 -5.27 -19.46
CA LYS A 204 18.15 -4.64 -20.72
C LYS A 204 16.95 -4.50 -21.68
N ARG A 205 16.18 -5.57 -21.89
CA ARG A 205 14.95 -5.60 -22.69
C ARG A 205 13.91 -4.59 -22.22
N GLU A 206 13.62 -4.51 -20.93
CA GLU A 206 12.65 -3.55 -20.38
C GLU A 206 13.07 -2.10 -20.67
N LYS A 207 14.35 -1.75 -20.50
CA LYS A 207 14.83 -0.40 -20.83
C LYS A 207 14.72 -0.10 -22.33
N ASP A 208 14.98 -1.08 -23.19
CA ASP A 208 14.96 -0.91 -24.63
C ASP A 208 13.53 -0.84 -25.18
N GLU A 209 12.61 -1.70 -24.71
CA GLU A 209 11.17 -1.57 -24.97
C GLU A 209 10.62 -0.22 -24.50
N LEU A 210 11.08 0.30 -23.36
CA LEU A 210 10.67 1.59 -22.82
C LEU A 210 11.21 2.74 -23.66
N ALA A 211 12.42 2.63 -24.20
CA ALA A 211 12.97 3.60 -25.15
C ALA A 211 12.17 3.62 -26.46
N ILE A 212 11.82 2.44 -27.02
CA ILE A 212 10.96 2.31 -28.21
C ILE A 212 9.61 2.98 -27.99
N LYS A 213 8.92 2.64 -26.88
CA LYS A 213 7.60 3.17 -26.50
C LYS A 213 7.58 4.68 -26.19
N ARG A 214 8.76 5.29 -26.01
CA ARG A 214 8.95 6.75 -25.83
C ARG A 214 9.39 7.47 -27.11
N GLY A 215 9.64 6.76 -28.21
CA GLY A 215 10.21 7.31 -29.44
C GLY A 215 11.73 7.56 -29.40
N ASN A 216 12.42 7.12 -28.33
CA ASN A 216 13.84 7.35 -28.09
C ASN A 216 14.74 6.19 -28.55
N ALA A 217 14.23 5.28 -29.40
CA ALA A 217 14.95 4.10 -29.87
C ALA A 217 16.30 4.42 -30.55
N THR A 218 16.35 5.47 -31.39
CA THR A 218 17.57 5.91 -32.09
C THR A 218 18.67 6.36 -31.12
N SER A 219 18.30 7.16 -30.10
CA SER A 219 19.25 7.57 -29.06
C SER A 219 19.75 6.39 -28.23
N ARG A 220 18.90 5.37 -28.01
CA ARG A 220 19.23 4.18 -27.24
C ARG A 220 20.24 3.27 -27.95
N LEU A 221 20.14 3.13 -29.27
CA LEU A 221 21.09 2.35 -30.09
C LEU A 221 22.51 2.91 -30.03
N GLY A 222 22.66 4.23 -29.90
CA GLY A 222 23.97 4.88 -29.76
C GLY A 222 24.62 4.73 -28.39
N MET A 223 23.96 4.09 -27.41
CA MET A 223 24.47 3.91 -26.05
C MET A 223 25.10 2.53 -25.84
N ALA A 224 26.13 2.46 -24.98
CA ALA A 224 26.69 1.20 -24.54
C ALA A 224 25.62 0.28 -23.89
N THR A 225 25.74 -1.01 -24.19
CA THR A 225 24.85 -2.03 -23.62
C THR A 225 25.24 -2.39 -22.18
N LEU A 226 24.27 -2.94 -21.45
CA LEU A 226 24.40 -3.32 -20.04
C LEU A 226 25.33 -4.52 -19.79
N GLU A 227 25.84 -5.21 -20.83
CA GLU A 227 26.88 -6.24 -20.69
C GLU A 227 28.14 -5.72 -19.96
N SER A 228 28.46 -4.43 -20.10
CA SER A 228 29.58 -3.79 -19.40
C SER A 228 29.45 -3.74 -17.86
N LEU A 229 28.29 -4.13 -17.32
CA LEU A 229 27.92 -4.12 -15.90
C LEU A 229 27.64 -5.54 -15.34
N ARG A 230 28.27 -6.57 -15.88
CA ARG A 230 28.10 -7.99 -15.46
C ARG A 230 28.33 -8.32 -13.98
N ASN A 231 28.88 -7.39 -13.19
CA ASN A 231 29.25 -7.58 -11.78
C ASN A 231 28.37 -6.76 -10.79
N VAL A 232 27.17 -6.32 -11.18
CA VAL A 232 26.35 -5.42 -10.35
C VAL A 232 25.15 -6.17 -9.74
N CYS A 233 24.94 -6.01 -8.43
CA CYS A 233 23.88 -6.64 -7.64
C CYS A 233 22.57 -5.86 -7.78
N PHE A 234 21.43 -6.50 -8.05
CA PHE A 234 20.15 -5.78 -8.16
C PHE A 234 19.58 -5.40 -6.78
N SER A 235 18.60 -4.49 -6.73
CA SER A 235 17.81 -4.32 -5.50
C SER A 235 16.69 -5.37 -5.43
N PRO A 236 16.35 -5.93 -4.24
CA PRO A 236 15.30 -6.92 -4.11
C PRO A 236 13.94 -6.48 -4.68
N ALA A 237 13.59 -5.20 -4.54
CA ALA A 237 12.38 -4.64 -5.14
C ALA A 237 12.38 -4.71 -6.69
N LEU A 238 13.54 -4.49 -7.33
CA LEU A 238 13.71 -4.58 -8.77
C LEU A 238 13.73 -6.04 -9.25
N GLU A 239 14.41 -6.92 -8.53
CA GLU A 239 14.39 -8.37 -8.78
C GLU A 239 12.96 -8.92 -8.77
N LEU A 240 12.14 -8.50 -7.80
CA LEU A 240 10.73 -8.88 -7.74
C LEU A 240 9.93 -8.36 -8.94
N GLN A 241 10.21 -7.14 -9.43
CA GLN A 241 9.57 -6.62 -10.64
C GLN A 241 9.94 -7.43 -11.90
N LEU A 242 11.24 -7.65 -12.12
CA LEU A 242 11.75 -8.41 -13.27
C LEU A 242 11.25 -9.86 -13.26
N THR A 243 11.36 -10.55 -12.12
CA THR A 243 10.87 -11.94 -11.99
C THR A 243 9.38 -12.07 -12.19
N HIS A 244 8.57 -11.12 -11.71
CA HIS A 244 7.14 -11.09 -11.97
C HIS A 244 6.83 -10.94 -13.47
N ASN A 245 7.57 -10.09 -14.18
CA ASN A 245 7.38 -9.90 -15.62
C ASN A 245 7.76 -11.16 -16.41
N ILE A 246 8.86 -11.84 -16.05
CA ILE A 246 9.22 -13.15 -16.61
C ILE A 246 8.10 -14.18 -16.37
N ILE A 247 7.54 -14.27 -15.15
CA ILE A 247 6.43 -15.19 -14.83
C ILE A 247 5.17 -14.85 -15.66
N ARG A 248 4.84 -13.56 -15.79
CA ARG A 248 3.66 -13.09 -16.55
C ARG A 248 3.79 -13.37 -18.05
N ASN A 249 5.00 -13.17 -18.60
CA ASN A 249 5.35 -13.54 -19.96
C ASN A 249 5.29 -15.07 -20.16
N ALA A 250 5.86 -15.85 -19.24
CA ALA A 250 5.83 -17.32 -19.27
C ALA A 250 4.41 -17.91 -19.23
N PHE A 251 3.46 -17.26 -18.54
CA PHE A 251 2.07 -17.73 -18.50
C PHE A 251 1.19 -17.23 -19.65
N ARG A 252 1.67 -16.33 -20.52
CA ARG A 252 0.92 -15.86 -21.70
C ARG A 252 0.80 -16.96 -22.75
N ASP A 253 -0.37 -17.06 -23.38
CA ASP A 253 -0.67 -18.02 -24.45
C ASP A 253 -0.52 -17.35 -25.83
N TYR A 254 0.73 -17.11 -26.24
CA TYR A 254 1.03 -16.34 -27.46
C TYR A 254 0.52 -16.95 -28.77
N ASP A 255 0.34 -18.28 -28.84
CA ASP A 255 -0.14 -18.99 -30.04
C ASP A 255 -1.61 -18.71 -30.38
N LYS A 256 -2.35 -18.04 -29.50
CA LYS A 256 -3.76 -17.67 -29.67
C LYS A 256 -3.92 -16.17 -29.41
N GLU A 257 -4.68 -15.49 -30.25
CA GLU A 257 -5.02 -14.08 -30.02
C GLU A 257 -5.88 -13.93 -28.75
N ASP A 258 -5.70 -12.82 -28.02
CA ASP A 258 -6.34 -12.62 -26.70
C ASP A 258 -7.88 -12.70 -26.79
N TRP A 259 -8.50 -12.28 -27.91
CA TRP A 259 -9.94 -12.45 -28.15
C TRP A 259 -10.35 -13.91 -28.40
N VAL A 260 -9.51 -14.70 -29.07
CA VAL A 260 -9.76 -16.14 -29.29
C VAL A 260 -9.69 -16.89 -27.97
N LEU A 261 -8.73 -16.55 -27.10
CA LEU A 261 -8.63 -17.11 -25.75
C LEU A 261 -9.93 -16.88 -24.96
N ASP A 262 -10.40 -15.64 -24.92
CA ASP A 262 -11.63 -15.21 -24.23
C ASP A 262 -12.88 -15.96 -24.73
N HIS A 263 -13.02 -16.14 -26.06
CA HIS A 263 -14.15 -16.85 -26.66
C HIS A 263 -14.06 -18.39 -26.59
N SER A 264 -12.85 -18.96 -26.52
CA SER A 264 -12.62 -20.40 -26.69
C SER A 264 -13.19 -21.29 -25.56
N LYS A 265 -13.42 -20.73 -24.37
CA LYS A 265 -13.85 -21.44 -23.15
C LYS A 265 -12.90 -22.55 -22.68
N ASP A 266 -11.66 -22.56 -23.20
CA ASP A 266 -10.59 -23.43 -22.73
C ASP A 266 -10.06 -22.99 -21.35
N LEU A 267 -9.34 -23.88 -20.67
CA LEU A 267 -8.58 -23.51 -19.47
C LEU A 267 -7.25 -22.85 -19.89
N TYR A 268 -6.91 -21.72 -19.26
CA TYR A 268 -5.61 -21.04 -19.42
C TYR A 268 -4.73 -21.20 -18.17
N CYS A 269 -3.44 -20.83 -18.26
CA CYS A 269 -2.46 -21.07 -17.17
C CYS A 269 -2.90 -20.46 -15.83
N TRP A 270 -3.36 -19.20 -15.85
CA TRP A 270 -3.91 -18.49 -14.70
C TRP A 270 -5.20 -19.09 -14.09
N ASP A 271 -5.92 -19.99 -14.77
CA ASP A 271 -7.06 -20.69 -14.16
C ASP A 271 -6.61 -21.67 -13.09
N VAL A 272 -5.43 -22.28 -13.30
CA VAL A 272 -4.82 -23.28 -12.42
C VAL A 272 -3.96 -22.62 -11.33
N VAL A 273 -3.45 -21.42 -11.54
CA VAL A 273 -2.76 -20.64 -10.49
C VAL A 273 -3.79 -20.10 -9.47
N GLU A 274 -3.59 -20.34 -8.17
CA GLU A 274 -4.42 -19.74 -7.11
C GLU A 274 -3.84 -18.39 -6.68
N HIS A 275 -2.55 -18.38 -6.36
CA HIS A 275 -1.79 -17.20 -5.97
C HIS A 275 -0.41 -17.25 -6.60
N CYS A 276 0.09 -16.08 -7.00
CA CYS A 276 1.49 -15.82 -7.36
C CYS A 276 1.87 -14.56 -6.59
N PHE A 277 2.80 -14.66 -5.64
CA PHE A 277 3.15 -13.57 -4.74
C PHE A 277 4.62 -13.61 -4.32
N PRO A 278 5.24 -12.45 -4.04
CA PRO A 278 6.61 -12.40 -3.56
C PRO A 278 6.68 -12.89 -2.10
N LEU A 279 7.75 -13.61 -1.76
CA LEU A 279 7.98 -14.12 -0.40
C LEU A 279 8.65 -13.07 0.49
N HIS A 280 8.28 -13.04 1.78
CA HIS A 280 9.03 -12.26 2.78
C HIS A 280 10.46 -12.79 3.00
N ASP A 281 11.36 -11.90 3.42
CA ASP A 281 12.66 -12.28 4.01
C ASP A 281 12.52 -12.23 5.53
N ARG A 282 12.52 -13.39 6.19
CA ARG A 282 12.31 -13.50 7.64
C ARG A 282 13.51 -12.98 8.42
N VAL A 283 14.72 -13.12 7.88
CA VAL A 283 15.96 -12.68 8.53
C VAL A 283 16.03 -11.15 8.49
N PHE A 284 15.74 -10.57 7.32
CA PHE A 284 15.60 -9.12 7.15
C PHE A 284 14.48 -8.55 8.03
N ASN A 285 13.25 -9.09 7.95
CA ASN A 285 12.11 -8.56 8.69
C ASN A 285 12.38 -8.49 10.21
N ASN A 286 13.00 -9.53 10.79
CA ASN A 286 13.37 -9.57 12.20
C ASN A 286 14.51 -8.60 12.57
N THR A 287 15.55 -8.51 11.74
CA THR A 287 16.71 -7.64 12.00
C THR A 287 16.35 -6.16 11.82
N PHE A 288 15.66 -5.81 10.73
CA PHE A 288 15.11 -4.49 10.47
C PHE A 288 14.18 -4.04 11.60
N PHE A 289 13.17 -4.84 11.98
CA PHE A 289 12.23 -4.43 13.03
C PHE A 289 12.91 -4.25 14.39
N LYS A 290 13.89 -5.10 14.74
CA LYS A 290 14.67 -4.99 15.98
C LYS A 290 15.49 -3.70 16.01
N GLU A 291 16.07 -3.27 14.89
CA GLU A 291 16.86 -2.04 14.80
C GLU A 291 15.98 -0.79 14.69
N TYR A 292 14.91 -0.85 13.90
CA TYR A 292 13.91 0.20 13.78
C TYR A 292 13.33 0.56 15.15
N ARG A 293 12.88 -0.44 15.92
CA ARG A 293 12.35 -0.28 17.29
C ARG A 293 13.30 0.44 18.25
N LYS A 294 14.63 0.22 18.14
CA LYS A 294 15.61 0.94 18.98
C LYS A 294 15.68 2.43 18.61
N ARG A 295 15.54 2.75 17.32
CA ARG A 295 15.74 4.10 16.79
C ARG A 295 14.51 4.98 16.90
N THR A 296 13.28 4.44 16.89
CA THR A 296 12.02 5.23 16.93
C THR A 296 11.77 5.99 18.25
N PHE A 297 12.65 5.91 19.25
CA PHE A 297 12.58 6.74 20.47
C PHE A 297 13.86 7.59 20.70
N ASP A 298 14.80 7.59 19.76
CA ASP A 298 16.05 8.35 19.85
C ASP A 298 15.84 9.83 19.48
N PHE A 299 15.02 10.53 20.27
CA PHE A 299 14.67 11.95 20.11
C PHE A 299 15.83 12.91 20.48
N ARG A 300 17.03 12.70 19.92
CA ARG A 300 18.16 13.63 20.07
C ARG A 300 17.92 14.88 19.23
N PHE A 301 17.37 15.92 19.88
CA PHE A 301 16.98 17.22 19.31
C PHE A 301 18.03 17.82 18.34
N GLN A 302 19.32 17.72 18.70
CA GLN A 302 20.45 18.20 17.89
C GLN A 302 20.62 17.49 16.53
N LYS A 303 20.20 16.23 16.41
CA LYS A 303 20.22 15.45 15.15
C LYS A 303 18.91 15.56 14.39
N ALA A 304 17.79 15.80 15.08
CA ALA A 304 16.47 15.96 14.46
C ALA A 304 16.44 17.14 13.46
N THR A 305 17.21 18.20 13.73
CA THR A 305 17.31 19.41 12.89
C THR A 305 18.42 19.36 11.84
N THR A 306 19.35 18.39 11.89
CA THR A 306 20.56 18.40 11.05
C THR A 306 20.91 17.08 10.33
N GLY A 307 20.31 15.93 10.66
CA GLY A 307 20.58 14.70 9.90
C GLY A 307 19.90 13.39 10.35
N ASN A 308 18.83 13.02 9.65
CA ASN A 308 18.70 11.73 8.92
C ASN A 308 18.96 10.37 9.60
N SER A 309 18.77 10.21 10.92
CA SER A 309 18.78 8.87 11.56
C SER A 309 17.78 7.88 10.92
N GLU A 310 16.64 8.39 10.47
CA GLU A 310 15.52 7.60 9.91
C GLU A 310 15.54 7.48 8.38
N ARG A 311 16.31 8.30 7.64
CA ARG A 311 16.40 8.14 6.17
C ARG A 311 17.05 6.81 5.77
N TRP A 312 17.81 6.17 6.67
CA TRP A 312 18.20 4.77 6.53
C TRP A 312 16.96 3.86 6.38
N ALA A 313 15.98 3.96 7.28
CA ALA A 313 14.83 3.07 7.31
C ALA A 313 13.98 3.21 6.03
N ILE A 314 13.79 4.45 5.56
CA ILE A 314 13.04 4.74 4.33
C ILE A 314 13.77 4.16 3.10
N GLU A 315 15.10 4.27 3.06
CA GLU A 315 15.90 3.71 1.96
C GLU A 315 15.85 2.17 1.95
N GLU A 316 15.96 1.54 3.13
CA GLU A 316 15.88 0.09 3.30
C GLU A 316 14.50 -0.46 2.89
N LEU A 317 13.43 0.20 3.34
CA LEU A 317 12.06 -0.15 2.97
C LEU A 317 11.81 -0.01 1.47
N ARG A 318 12.39 1.02 0.83
CA ARG A 318 12.36 1.17 -0.64
C ARG A 318 13.06 0.00 -1.33
N LEU A 319 14.26 -0.37 -0.88
CA LEU A 319 15.06 -1.44 -1.48
C LEU A 319 14.37 -2.81 -1.42
N HIS A 320 13.58 -3.09 -0.38
CA HIS A 320 12.90 -4.37 -0.19
C HIS A 320 11.41 -4.40 -0.61
N PHE A 321 10.67 -3.30 -0.48
CA PHE A 321 9.21 -3.25 -0.72
C PHE A 321 8.77 -2.25 -1.80
N GLY A 322 9.71 -1.47 -2.37
CA GLY A 322 9.44 -0.49 -3.42
C GLY A 322 9.05 0.90 -2.92
N GLU A 323 8.95 1.83 -3.86
CA GLU A 323 8.79 3.26 -3.62
C GLU A 323 7.44 3.61 -2.98
N ARG A 324 6.33 3.00 -3.41
CA ARG A 324 4.98 3.26 -2.85
C ARG A 324 4.92 3.12 -1.33
N VAL A 325 5.54 2.06 -0.80
CA VAL A 325 5.62 1.79 0.65
C VAL A 325 6.58 2.78 1.31
N ALA A 326 7.74 3.05 0.69
CA ALA A 326 8.69 4.01 1.23
C ALA A 326 8.13 5.45 1.33
N PHE A 327 7.30 5.88 0.36
CA PHE A 327 6.61 7.17 0.40
C PHE A 327 5.60 7.27 1.56
N LEU A 328 4.89 6.19 1.90
CA LEU A 328 3.97 6.16 3.06
C LEU A 328 4.75 6.42 4.36
N PHE A 329 5.80 5.65 4.61
CA PHE A 329 6.63 5.85 5.80
C PHE A 329 7.29 7.24 5.78
N ALA A 330 7.83 7.70 4.65
CA ALA A 330 8.43 9.04 4.55
C ALA A 330 7.43 10.16 4.93
N PHE A 331 6.19 10.07 4.41
CA PHE A 331 5.12 11.01 4.75
C PHE A 331 4.80 10.98 6.25
N MET A 332 4.56 9.80 6.82
CA MET A 332 4.16 9.67 8.22
C MET A 332 5.24 10.16 9.21
N HIS A 333 6.53 9.91 8.94
CA HIS A 333 7.62 10.46 9.76
C HIS A 333 7.70 12.00 9.69
N ILE A 334 7.44 12.60 8.52
CA ILE A 334 7.46 14.06 8.34
C ILE A 334 6.24 14.69 9.01
N TYR A 335 5.07 14.09 8.84
CA TYR A 335 3.84 14.50 9.49
C TYR A 335 3.99 14.49 11.02
N ALA A 336 4.53 13.42 11.61
CA ALA A 336 4.82 13.36 13.05
C ALA A 336 5.82 14.44 13.51
N LYS A 337 6.88 14.72 12.73
CA LYS A 337 7.88 15.75 13.07
C LYS A 337 7.34 17.16 13.02
N LEU A 338 6.47 17.50 12.06
CA LEU A 338 5.85 18.82 11.98
C LEU A 338 4.68 18.97 12.96
N LEU A 339 4.08 17.87 13.41
CA LEU A 339 3.07 17.88 14.47
C LEU A 339 3.68 18.14 15.87
N LEU A 340 4.90 17.69 16.12
CA LEU A 340 5.61 17.89 17.41
C LEU A 340 5.69 19.37 17.87
N PRO A 341 6.18 20.36 17.07
CA PRO A 341 6.24 21.75 17.52
C PRO A 341 4.85 22.35 17.71
N LEU A 342 3.86 21.98 16.89
CA LEU A 342 2.47 22.40 17.07
C LEU A 342 1.92 21.87 18.41
N MET A 343 2.12 20.59 18.71
CA MET A 343 1.75 19.99 19.99
C MET A 343 2.39 20.74 21.17
N CYS A 344 3.70 21.01 21.11
CA CYS A 344 4.38 21.77 22.17
C CYS A 344 3.74 23.15 22.39
N ILE A 345 3.46 23.90 21.32
CA ILE A 345 2.82 25.22 21.40
C ILE A 345 1.44 25.11 22.05
N CYS A 346 0.59 24.18 21.58
CA CYS A 346 -0.78 24.09 22.07
C CYS A 346 -0.88 23.54 23.51
N VAL A 347 0.02 22.63 23.91
CA VAL A 347 0.13 22.14 25.28
C VAL A 347 0.62 23.25 26.23
N LEU A 348 1.64 24.02 25.82
CA LEU A 348 2.11 25.17 26.59
C LEU A 348 1.03 26.26 26.69
N TYR A 349 0.26 26.49 25.64
CA TYR A 349 -0.89 27.39 25.65
C TYR A 349 -1.96 26.95 26.66
N TYR A 350 -2.41 25.69 26.57
CA TYR A 350 -3.40 25.13 27.48
C TYR A 350 -2.94 25.15 28.94
N LEU A 351 -1.71 24.69 29.22
CA LEU A 351 -1.14 24.73 30.57
C LEU A 351 -0.90 26.16 31.06
N GLY A 352 -0.54 27.09 30.18
CA GLY A 352 -0.39 28.50 30.54
C GLY A 352 -1.67 29.07 31.12
N PHE A 353 -2.78 29.01 30.38
CA PHE A 353 -4.05 29.57 30.82
C PHE A 353 -4.75 28.74 31.92
N ARG A 354 -4.53 27.43 32.01
CA ARG A 354 -5.24 26.56 32.98
C ARG A 354 -4.88 26.83 34.46
N TRP A 355 -3.72 27.45 34.70
CA TRP A 355 -3.17 27.70 36.05
C TRP A 355 -3.08 29.18 36.42
N VAL A 356 -3.57 30.10 35.58
CA VAL A 356 -3.69 31.53 35.94
C VAL A 356 -4.89 31.71 36.89
N PRO A 357 -4.71 32.33 38.08
CA PRO A 357 -5.83 32.68 38.94
C PRO A 357 -6.54 33.95 38.41
N GLY A 358 -7.74 33.79 37.85
CA GLY A 358 -8.60 34.91 37.45
C GLY A 358 -9.62 34.55 36.34
N TYR A 359 -10.64 35.40 36.17
CA TYR A 359 -11.70 35.27 35.16
C TYR A 359 -11.23 35.70 33.76
N THR A 360 -10.20 35.08 33.19
CA THR A 360 -9.62 35.45 31.88
C THR A 360 -10.14 34.59 30.73
N TRP A 361 -11.46 34.42 30.64
CA TRP A 361 -12.09 33.60 29.60
C TRP A 361 -11.99 34.23 28.21
N ASP A 362 -12.03 35.57 28.16
CA ASP A 362 -11.94 36.41 26.98
C ASP A 362 -10.56 36.28 26.29
N ALA A 363 -9.49 36.42 27.07
CA ALA A 363 -8.11 36.29 26.60
C ALA A 363 -7.80 34.85 26.13
N TYR A 364 -8.38 33.85 26.78
CA TYR A 364 -8.26 32.46 26.35
C TYR A 364 -9.01 32.20 25.03
N LEU A 365 -10.26 32.63 24.88
CA LEU A 365 -10.99 32.44 23.63
C LEU A 365 -10.39 33.26 22.47
N LEU A 366 -9.85 34.45 22.75
CA LEU A 366 -9.14 35.26 21.76
C LEU A 366 -7.84 34.60 21.31
N GLY A 367 -6.98 34.16 22.24
CA GLY A 367 -5.74 33.47 21.89
C GLY A 367 -5.97 32.14 21.15
N LEU A 368 -7.04 31.42 21.51
CA LEU A 368 -7.43 30.17 20.86
C LEU A 368 -7.92 30.39 19.41
N SER A 369 -8.60 31.50 19.11
CA SER A 369 -9.00 31.84 17.74
C SER A 369 -7.80 32.14 16.85
N PHE A 370 -6.82 32.91 17.34
CA PHE A 370 -5.56 33.16 16.63
C PHE A 370 -4.74 31.88 16.42
N LEU A 371 -4.65 31.03 17.44
CA LEU A 371 -3.95 29.74 17.35
C LEU A 371 -4.62 28.84 16.31
N GLY A 372 -5.94 28.63 16.39
CA GLY A 372 -6.70 27.80 15.45
C GLY A 372 -6.60 28.29 14.01
N PHE A 373 -6.74 29.61 13.79
CA PHE A 373 -6.55 30.21 12.46
C PHE A 373 -5.11 30.06 11.95
N GLY A 374 -4.12 30.19 12.82
CA GLY A 374 -2.71 29.93 12.51
C GLY A 374 -2.42 28.48 12.11
N VAL A 375 -3.09 27.50 12.74
CA VAL A 375 -2.97 26.08 12.36
C VAL A 375 -3.44 25.86 10.93
N VAL A 376 -4.63 26.36 10.58
CA VAL A 376 -5.24 26.08 9.28
C VAL A 376 -4.65 26.92 8.13
N SER A 377 -4.23 28.15 8.39
CA SER A 377 -3.74 29.09 7.38
C SER A 377 -2.21 29.12 7.23
N ILE A 378 -1.44 28.70 8.24
CA ILE A 378 0.02 28.73 8.22
C ILE A 378 0.64 27.34 8.39
N TRP A 379 0.35 26.63 9.50
CA TRP A 379 0.98 25.33 9.77
C TRP A 379 0.62 24.29 8.71
N ALA A 380 -0.67 24.18 8.35
CA ALA A 380 -1.13 23.18 7.41
C ALA A 380 -0.61 23.40 5.97
N PRO A 381 -0.65 24.62 5.38
CA PRO A 381 0.01 24.87 4.10
C PRO A 381 1.53 24.70 4.17
N SER A 382 2.16 24.98 5.32
CA SER A 382 3.59 24.71 5.54
C SER A 382 3.91 23.21 5.52
N LEU A 383 3.07 22.35 6.10
CA LEU A 383 3.20 20.89 6.00
C LEU A 383 3.11 20.42 4.54
N LEU A 384 2.13 20.92 3.79
CA LEU A 384 1.95 20.56 2.38
C LEU A 384 3.14 21.01 1.52
N LEU A 385 3.67 22.21 1.76
CA LEU A 385 4.88 22.71 1.12
C LEU A 385 6.11 21.86 1.48
N VAL A 386 6.35 21.59 2.77
CA VAL A 386 7.49 20.77 3.22
C VAL A 386 7.40 19.36 2.64
N TRP A 387 6.19 18.79 2.56
CA TRP A 387 5.97 17.52 1.89
C TRP A 387 6.26 17.56 0.39
N GLU A 388 5.84 18.60 -0.34
CA GLU A 388 6.17 18.75 -1.77
C GLU A 388 7.69 18.91 -1.99
N ARG A 389 8.37 19.65 -1.09
CA ARG A 389 9.84 19.83 -1.11
C ARG A 389 10.58 18.53 -0.84
N GLU A 390 10.18 17.74 0.17
CA GLU A 390 10.79 16.43 0.41
C GLU A 390 10.42 15.46 -0.72
N THR A 391 9.19 15.48 -1.24
CA THR A 391 8.80 14.65 -2.40
C THR A 391 9.78 14.88 -3.54
N ARG A 392 10.01 16.13 -3.97
CA ARG A 392 11.02 16.44 -5.00
C ARG A 392 12.43 16.01 -4.61
N THR A 393 12.79 16.10 -3.32
CA THR A 393 14.09 15.62 -2.81
C THR A 393 14.22 14.11 -2.95
N LEU A 394 13.16 13.34 -2.66
CA LEU A 394 13.12 11.89 -2.81
C LEU A 394 13.04 11.50 -4.28
N THR A 395 12.18 12.11 -5.09
CA THR A 395 12.11 11.91 -6.55
C THR A 395 13.48 12.10 -7.21
N GLU A 396 14.24 13.14 -6.82
CA GLU A 396 15.59 13.41 -7.33
C GLU A 396 16.62 12.42 -6.78
N LYS A 397 16.67 12.22 -5.46
CA LYS A 397 17.57 11.25 -4.80
C LYS A 397 17.33 9.82 -5.29
N TRP A 398 16.11 9.51 -5.73
CA TRP A 398 15.68 8.22 -6.25
C TRP A 398 15.55 8.19 -7.79
N ASN A 399 15.97 9.25 -8.49
CA ASN A 399 15.98 9.38 -9.96
C ASN A 399 14.64 9.02 -10.66
N LEU A 400 13.53 9.17 -9.94
CA LEU A 400 12.19 8.78 -10.41
C LEU A 400 11.66 9.69 -11.52
N SER A 401 12.28 10.87 -11.73
CA SER A 401 11.94 11.78 -12.82
C SER A 401 12.12 11.16 -14.21
N SER A 402 13.09 10.26 -14.38
CA SER A 402 13.31 9.56 -15.67
C SER A 402 12.33 8.40 -15.89
N TYR A 403 11.70 7.88 -14.82
CA TYR A 403 10.96 6.62 -14.82
C TYR A 403 9.48 6.77 -14.41
N ARG A 404 8.89 7.96 -14.63
CA ARG A 404 7.51 8.32 -14.22
C ARG A 404 6.39 7.43 -14.78
N ASP A 405 6.68 6.67 -15.82
CA ASP A 405 5.85 5.60 -16.36
C ASP A 405 6.75 4.39 -16.63
N THR A 406 6.60 3.32 -15.83
CA THR A 406 7.24 2.02 -16.07
C THR A 406 6.40 1.15 -17.01
N ILE A 407 7.01 0.19 -17.70
CA ILE A 407 6.26 -0.78 -18.53
C ILE A 407 5.25 -1.55 -17.68
N PHE A 408 5.63 -1.91 -16.45
CA PHE A 408 4.79 -2.64 -15.51
C PHE A 408 3.47 -1.90 -15.22
N GLU A 409 3.52 -0.62 -14.85
CA GLU A 409 2.33 0.17 -14.54
C GLU A 409 1.52 0.55 -15.79
N ARG A 410 2.17 0.71 -16.95
CA ARG A 410 1.46 0.92 -18.23
C ARG A 410 0.67 -0.32 -18.67
N ASN A 411 1.08 -1.52 -18.23
CA ASN A 411 0.49 -2.81 -18.57
C ASN A 411 -0.40 -3.44 -17.45
N ASP A 412 -0.59 -2.76 -16.30
CA ASP A 412 -1.48 -3.22 -15.21
C ASP A 412 -2.96 -2.87 -15.55
N GLU A 413 -3.54 -3.66 -16.47
CA GLU A 413 -4.97 -3.63 -16.79
C GLU A 413 -5.82 -3.88 -15.53
N ASN A 414 -6.96 -3.20 -15.42
CA ASN A 414 -7.94 -3.48 -14.38
C ASN A 414 -8.64 -4.83 -14.67
N PRO A 415 -8.54 -5.84 -13.77
CA PRO A 415 -9.13 -7.16 -14.01
C PRO A 415 -10.67 -7.15 -14.03
N ASN A 416 -11.30 -6.07 -13.53
CA ASN A 416 -12.75 -5.88 -13.55
C ASN A 416 -13.22 -4.99 -14.72
N PHE A 417 -12.37 -4.76 -15.73
CA PHE A 417 -12.71 -3.95 -16.89
C PHE A 417 -13.71 -4.67 -17.81
N GLU A 418 -14.89 -4.09 -18.02
CA GLU A 418 -15.89 -4.59 -18.98
C GLU A 418 -15.59 -4.03 -20.38
N TYR A 419 -15.10 -4.86 -21.29
CA TYR A 419 -14.80 -4.47 -22.65
C TYR A 419 -15.70 -5.16 -23.68
N VAL A 420 -15.72 -4.60 -24.88
CA VAL A 420 -16.20 -5.24 -26.10
C VAL A 420 -15.02 -5.29 -27.07
N TRP A 421 -14.81 -6.45 -27.70
CA TRP A 421 -13.84 -6.58 -28.78
C TRP A 421 -14.38 -5.86 -30.02
N VAL A 422 -13.71 -4.80 -30.44
CA VAL A 422 -14.05 -4.03 -31.64
C VAL A 422 -12.86 -4.07 -32.59
N LYS A 423 -13.10 -4.31 -33.88
CA LYS A 423 -12.04 -4.25 -34.89
C LYS A 423 -11.68 -2.79 -35.14
N ASN A 424 -10.45 -2.38 -34.85
CA ASN A 424 -9.95 -1.05 -35.17
C ASN A 424 -9.78 -0.94 -36.70
N GLU A 425 -10.26 0.15 -37.29
CA GLU A 425 -10.25 0.37 -38.75
C GLU A 425 -8.82 0.58 -39.29
N ILE A 426 -7.91 1.11 -38.48
CA ILE A 426 -6.53 1.43 -38.88
C ILE A 426 -5.63 0.20 -38.73
N THR A 427 -5.60 -0.40 -37.53
CA THR A 427 -4.73 -1.56 -37.25
C THR A 427 -5.31 -2.87 -37.80
N GLN A 428 -6.61 -2.91 -38.13
CA GLN A 428 -7.38 -4.11 -38.48
C GLN A 428 -7.38 -5.18 -37.35
N GLU A 429 -6.99 -4.81 -36.14
CA GLU A 429 -6.93 -5.72 -34.99
C GLU A 429 -8.16 -5.64 -34.09
N MET A 430 -8.44 -6.71 -33.35
CA MET A 430 -9.47 -6.72 -32.32
C MET A 430 -8.91 -6.06 -31.05
N GLU A 431 -9.41 -4.88 -30.72
CA GLU A 431 -9.01 -4.12 -29.54
C GLU A 431 -10.10 -4.14 -28.46
N LYS A 432 -9.68 -4.10 -27.18
CA LYS A 432 -10.59 -4.02 -26.02
C LYS A 432 -11.11 -2.59 -25.87
N GLN A 433 -12.27 -2.27 -26.46
CA GLN A 433 -12.91 -0.98 -26.23
C GLN A 433 -13.76 -0.99 -24.94
N PRO A 434 -13.74 0.09 -24.15
CA PRO A 434 -14.58 0.19 -22.94
C PRO A 434 -16.05 0.18 -23.32
N LYS A 435 -16.83 -0.71 -22.71
CA LYS A 435 -18.28 -0.72 -22.83
C LYS A 435 -18.86 0.63 -22.37
N GLU A 436 -19.67 1.27 -23.21
CA GLU A 436 -20.13 2.65 -22.99
C GLU A 436 -20.88 2.82 -21.66
N SER A 437 -20.33 3.67 -20.79
CA SER A 437 -20.97 4.07 -19.54
C SER A 437 -21.61 5.46 -19.68
N LYS A 438 -22.85 5.63 -19.22
CA LYS A 438 -23.56 6.93 -19.23
C LYS A 438 -23.00 7.86 -18.14
N LYS A 439 -21.78 8.37 -18.32
CA LYS A 439 -21.01 9.19 -17.35
C LYS A 439 -21.78 10.41 -16.80
N ARG A 440 -22.75 10.97 -17.54
CA ARG A 440 -23.62 12.05 -17.04
C ARG A 440 -24.66 11.53 -16.04
N LEU A 441 -25.26 10.37 -16.31
CA LEU A 441 -26.18 9.70 -15.38
C LEU A 441 -25.44 9.25 -14.12
N ILE A 442 -24.23 8.70 -14.24
CA ILE A 442 -23.41 8.29 -13.07
C ILE A 442 -23.08 9.47 -12.15
N ARG A 443 -22.73 10.64 -12.71
CA ARG A 443 -22.51 11.86 -11.91
C ARG A 443 -23.79 12.36 -11.25
N ALA A 444 -24.92 12.35 -11.96
CA ALA A 444 -26.21 12.75 -11.39
C ALA A 444 -26.68 11.81 -10.27
N THR A 445 -26.58 10.49 -10.45
CA THR A 445 -26.91 9.51 -9.41
C THR A 445 -25.96 9.57 -8.23
N MET A 446 -24.67 9.87 -8.44
CA MET A 446 -23.72 10.10 -7.35
C MET A 446 -24.11 11.33 -6.51
N VAL A 447 -24.41 12.48 -7.14
CA VAL A 447 -24.83 13.69 -6.40
C VAL A 447 -26.15 13.47 -5.67
N PHE A 448 -27.14 12.87 -6.33
CA PHE A 448 -28.39 12.46 -5.68
C PHE A 448 -28.14 11.55 -4.48
N PHE A 449 -27.24 10.58 -4.61
CA PHE A 449 -26.92 9.66 -3.53
C PHE A 449 -26.15 10.33 -2.37
N VAL A 450 -25.24 11.28 -2.65
CA VAL A 450 -24.58 12.10 -1.62
C VAL A 450 -25.63 12.90 -0.83
N VAL A 451 -26.55 13.59 -1.53
CA VAL A 451 -27.61 14.37 -0.86
C VAL A 451 -28.55 13.47 -0.06
N LEU A 452 -29.00 12.35 -0.63
CA LEU A 452 -29.82 11.35 0.06
C LEU A 452 -29.11 10.78 1.29
N SER A 453 -27.81 10.49 1.18
CA SER A 453 -26.95 10.07 2.28
C SER A 453 -26.90 11.11 3.40
N SER A 454 -26.67 12.38 3.08
CA SER A 454 -26.64 13.45 4.08
C SER A 454 -27.99 13.66 4.75
N ILE A 455 -29.10 13.46 4.02
CA ILE A 455 -30.46 13.46 4.60
C ILE A 455 -30.65 12.27 5.55
N ILE A 456 -30.24 11.06 5.16
CA ILE A 456 -30.29 9.86 6.03
C ILE A 456 -29.42 10.05 7.27
N GLN A 457 -28.22 10.62 7.11
CA GLN A 457 -27.34 10.98 8.23
C GLN A 457 -28.04 11.97 9.17
N CYS A 458 -28.65 13.06 8.67
CA CYS A 458 -29.47 13.96 9.50
C CYS A 458 -30.57 13.19 10.25
N ILE A 459 -31.34 12.33 9.57
CA ILE A 459 -32.46 11.59 10.17
C ILE A 459 -31.99 10.63 11.27
N VAL A 460 -30.85 9.95 11.09
CA VAL A 460 -30.30 9.00 12.07
C VAL A 460 -29.57 9.71 13.21
N LEU A 461 -28.87 10.81 12.92
CA LEU A 461 -28.06 11.54 13.89
C LEU A 461 -28.90 12.49 14.76
N MET A 462 -29.96 13.13 14.27
CA MET A 462 -30.77 14.06 15.08
C MET A 462 -31.36 13.42 16.35
N PRO A 463 -31.95 12.20 16.32
CA PRO A 463 -32.38 11.50 17.53
C PRO A 463 -31.22 11.15 18.46
N PHE A 464 -30.04 10.83 17.91
CA PHE A 464 -28.85 10.56 18.72
C PHE A 464 -28.33 11.83 19.40
N LEU A 465 -28.26 12.95 18.67
CA LEU A 465 -27.87 14.26 19.22
C LEU A 465 -28.82 14.67 20.35
N GLN A 466 -30.13 14.50 20.16
CA GLN A 466 -31.13 14.75 21.20
C GLN A 466 -30.90 13.85 22.44
N TRP A 467 -30.63 12.56 22.24
CA TRP A 467 -30.35 11.61 23.33
C TRP A 467 -29.04 11.93 24.08
N TYR A 468 -28.02 12.43 23.36
CA TYR A 468 -26.78 12.91 23.95
C TYR A 468 -27.02 14.17 24.79
N VAL A 469 -27.70 15.16 24.22
CA VAL A 469 -28.01 16.46 24.86
C VAL A 469 -28.85 16.28 26.11
N TRP A 470 -29.82 15.38 26.07
CA TRP A 470 -30.62 14.98 27.23
C TRP A 470 -29.75 14.48 28.40
N SER A 471 -28.67 13.73 28.14
CA SER A 471 -27.75 13.26 29.19
C SER A 471 -26.95 14.39 29.85
N LYS A 472 -26.71 15.50 29.13
CA LYS A 472 -26.03 16.71 29.65
C LYS A 472 -26.98 17.59 30.45
N LEU A 473 -28.22 17.77 29.98
CA LEU A 473 -29.28 18.57 30.63
C LEU A 473 -29.95 17.86 31.82
N ALA A 474 -29.71 16.56 32.02
CA ALA A 474 -30.29 15.80 33.12
C ALA A 474 -29.90 16.38 34.50
N PRO A 475 -30.86 16.58 35.42
CA PRO A 475 -30.62 17.20 36.71
C PRO A 475 -29.88 16.27 37.67
N VAL A 476 -29.35 16.87 38.73
CA VAL A 476 -28.76 16.10 39.84
C VAL A 476 -29.87 15.35 40.60
N CYS A 477 -29.64 14.10 40.99
CA CYS A 477 -30.63 13.24 41.65
C CYS A 477 -31.20 13.81 42.98
N GLY A 478 -30.51 14.77 43.60
CA GLY A 478 -30.96 15.48 44.81
C GLY A 478 -31.62 16.84 44.58
N SER A 479 -31.87 17.25 43.32
CA SER A 479 -32.46 18.57 43.01
C SER A 479 -33.98 18.62 43.23
N SER A 480 -34.53 19.82 43.48
CA SER A 480 -35.98 20.06 43.62
C SER A 480 -36.78 19.56 42.40
N VAL A 481 -36.30 19.85 41.19
CA VAL A 481 -36.87 19.39 39.90
C VAL A 481 -37.06 17.86 39.86
N CYS A 482 -36.16 17.13 40.52
CA CYS A 482 -36.17 15.68 40.57
C CYS A 482 -37.19 15.14 41.60
N VAL A 483 -37.36 15.86 42.71
CA VAL A 483 -38.38 15.60 43.75
C VAL A 483 -39.79 15.87 43.22
N GLU A 484 -40.00 17.00 42.53
CA GLU A 484 -41.30 17.39 41.97
C GLU A 484 -41.83 16.42 40.91
N ARG A 485 -40.95 15.80 40.11
CA ARG A 485 -41.34 14.86 39.04
C ARG A 485 -41.53 13.42 39.49
N GLY A 486 -41.06 13.02 40.68
CA GLY A 486 -41.21 11.68 41.27
C GLY A 486 -40.57 10.48 40.53
N ASN A 487 -40.21 10.64 39.24
CA ASN A 487 -39.78 9.56 38.34
C ASN A 487 -38.27 9.59 38.02
N CYS A 488 -37.45 10.12 38.93
CA CYS A 488 -36.00 10.11 38.81
C CYS A 488 -35.43 8.71 39.07
N ARG A 489 -34.71 8.17 38.08
CA ARG A 489 -33.91 6.95 38.21
C ARG A 489 -32.44 7.30 37.99
N HIS A 490 -31.61 7.02 38.99
CA HIS A 490 -30.16 7.16 38.91
C HIS A 490 -29.60 6.45 37.66
N PHE A 491 -28.64 7.08 36.98
CA PHE A 491 -27.99 6.60 35.74
C PHE A 491 -28.91 6.55 34.50
N LEU A 492 -30.17 6.99 34.61
CA LEU A 492 -31.08 7.15 33.47
C LEU A 492 -31.56 8.60 33.38
N ASN A 493 -32.38 9.04 34.35
CA ASN A 493 -33.06 10.35 34.32
C ASN A 493 -32.45 11.36 35.31
N CYS A 494 -31.45 10.94 36.10
CA CYS A 494 -30.69 11.82 36.97
C CYS A 494 -29.28 11.25 37.22
N PHE A 495 -28.36 12.14 37.57
CA PHE A 495 -26.96 11.81 37.90
C PHE A 495 -26.59 12.36 39.28
N ASN A 496 -25.60 11.77 39.94
CA ASN A 496 -25.06 12.29 41.21
C ASN A 496 -24.10 13.46 40.99
N SER A 497 -23.40 13.47 39.85
CA SER A 497 -22.50 14.57 39.48
C SER A 497 -23.23 15.69 38.72
N PRO A 498 -22.92 16.98 39.00
CA PRO A 498 -23.41 18.11 38.22
C PRO A 498 -22.61 18.34 36.92
N THR A 499 -21.40 17.78 36.81
CA THR A 499 -20.50 17.97 35.66
C THR A 499 -20.07 16.64 35.05
N SER A 500 -19.81 16.61 33.74
CA SER A 500 -19.34 15.43 33.01
C SER A 500 -17.82 15.26 33.07
N THR A 501 -17.22 15.45 34.26
CA THR A 501 -15.78 15.28 34.47
C THR A 501 -15.39 13.80 34.44
N VAL A 502 -14.15 13.50 34.01
CA VAL A 502 -13.68 12.12 33.84
C VAL A 502 -13.79 11.35 35.16
N GLY A 503 -14.41 10.17 35.12
CA GLY A 503 -14.66 9.32 36.29
C GLY A 503 -16.01 9.53 36.98
N THR A 504 -16.85 10.49 36.55
CA THR A 504 -18.22 10.60 37.08
C THR A 504 -19.20 9.62 36.42
N ASP A 505 -20.33 9.41 37.09
CA ASP A 505 -21.46 8.62 36.59
C ASP A 505 -22.05 9.18 35.28
N ARG A 506 -22.16 10.51 35.17
CA ARG A 506 -22.58 11.21 33.95
C ARG A 506 -21.58 11.01 32.82
N TRP A 507 -20.27 11.11 33.11
CA TRP A 507 -19.22 10.84 32.13
C TRP A 507 -19.25 9.38 31.63
N ALA A 508 -19.46 8.40 32.52
CA ALA A 508 -19.55 6.99 32.14
C ALA A 508 -20.77 6.70 31.23
N TYR A 509 -21.90 7.39 31.44
CA TYR A 509 -23.06 7.28 30.55
C TYR A 509 -22.79 7.88 29.15
N ILE A 510 -22.21 9.08 29.11
CA ILE A 510 -21.79 9.75 27.86
C ILE A 510 -20.76 8.90 27.08
N LEU A 511 -19.84 8.24 27.79
CA LEU A 511 -18.86 7.32 27.22
C LEU A 511 -19.54 6.16 26.49
N ILE A 512 -20.58 5.54 27.08
CA ILE A 512 -21.34 4.45 26.45
C ILE A 512 -22.08 4.95 25.20
N GLN A 513 -22.71 6.12 25.26
CA GLN A 513 -23.34 6.73 24.07
C GLN A 513 -22.31 6.97 22.95
N GLY A 514 -21.12 7.48 23.28
CA GLY A 514 -20.03 7.69 22.34
C GLY A 514 -19.52 6.40 21.69
N VAL A 515 -19.39 5.30 22.45
CA VAL A 515 -19.02 3.98 21.91
C VAL A 515 -20.11 3.44 20.96
N ILE A 516 -21.39 3.61 21.28
CA ILE A 516 -22.50 3.18 20.40
C ILE A 516 -22.49 3.97 19.10
N LEU A 517 -22.29 5.30 19.16
CA LEU A 517 -22.16 6.14 17.97
C LEU A 517 -20.95 5.74 17.12
N GLY A 518 -19.78 5.56 17.75
CA GLY A 518 -18.56 5.11 17.07
C GLY A 518 -18.79 3.80 16.33
N LEU A 519 -19.28 2.77 17.01
CA LEU A 519 -19.60 1.49 16.35
C LEU A 519 -20.60 1.64 15.19
N LEU A 520 -21.59 2.53 15.29
CA LEU A 520 -22.53 2.79 14.19
C LEU A 520 -21.84 3.49 12.99
N ILE A 521 -21.04 4.54 13.25
CA ILE A 521 -20.34 5.32 12.22
C ILE A 521 -19.22 4.50 11.58
N ASP A 522 -18.36 3.91 12.41
CA ASP A 522 -17.10 3.28 12.02
C ASP A 522 -17.28 1.83 11.53
N THR A 523 -18.37 1.15 11.91
CA THR A 523 -18.67 -0.21 11.40
C THR A 523 -19.76 -0.21 10.33
N VAL A 524 -20.91 0.43 10.56
CA VAL A 524 -22.07 0.32 9.64
C VAL A 524 -21.95 1.34 8.50
N PHE A 525 -21.80 2.62 8.82
CA PHE A 525 -21.75 3.66 7.80
C PHE A 525 -20.45 3.62 6.99
N PHE A 526 -19.29 3.40 7.61
CA PHE A 526 -18.01 3.26 6.90
C PHE A 526 -18.03 2.14 5.83
N GLU A 527 -18.45 0.92 6.20
CA GLU A 527 -18.55 -0.20 5.24
C GLU A 527 -19.57 0.11 4.13
N LEU A 528 -20.70 0.74 4.46
CA LEU A 528 -21.71 1.16 3.51
C LEU A 528 -21.14 2.17 2.48
N PHE A 529 -20.40 3.19 2.92
CA PHE A 529 -19.78 4.19 2.04
C PHE A 529 -18.58 3.65 1.24
N ASN A 530 -17.80 2.75 1.82
CA ASN A 530 -16.75 2.04 1.10
C ASN A 530 -17.34 1.14 -0.01
N TRP A 531 -18.48 0.51 0.25
CA TRP A 531 -19.22 -0.25 -0.76
C TRP A 531 -19.78 0.64 -1.87
N PHE A 532 -20.43 1.76 -1.52
CA PHE A 532 -20.96 2.72 -2.50
C PHE A 532 -19.87 3.32 -3.38
N SER A 533 -18.77 3.80 -2.79
CA SER A 533 -17.64 4.37 -3.54
C SER A 533 -17.03 3.35 -4.51
N ALA A 534 -16.78 2.11 -4.06
CA ALA A 534 -16.30 1.04 -4.93
C ALA A 534 -17.29 0.72 -6.07
N LYS A 535 -18.60 0.70 -5.80
CA LYS A 535 -19.63 0.47 -6.82
C LYS A 535 -19.70 1.60 -7.84
N PHE A 536 -19.68 2.86 -7.42
CA PHE A 536 -19.69 3.99 -8.35
C PHE A 536 -18.47 3.99 -9.28
N VAL A 537 -17.26 3.70 -8.78
CA VAL A 537 -16.06 3.62 -9.64
C VAL A 537 -16.14 2.40 -10.57
N SER A 538 -16.68 1.27 -10.13
CA SER A 538 -16.89 0.11 -11.01
C SER A 538 -17.83 0.42 -12.19
N TRP A 539 -18.85 1.27 -11.99
CA TRP A 539 -19.74 1.72 -13.06
C TRP A 539 -19.10 2.69 -14.05
N GLU A 540 -17.99 3.35 -13.70
CA GLU A 540 -17.26 4.20 -14.64
C GLU A 540 -16.46 3.39 -15.67
N ASN A 541 -16.16 2.13 -15.35
CA ASN A 541 -15.52 1.15 -16.22
C ASN A 541 -14.14 1.60 -16.75
N LEU A 542 -13.19 1.76 -15.81
CA LEU A 542 -11.83 2.24 -16.08
C LEU A 542 -10.92 1.09 -16.51
N ALA A 543 -10.22 1.27 -17.64
CA ALA A 543 -9.33 0.26 -18.23
C ALA A 543 -8.02 0.07 -17.47
N LYS A 544 -7.38 1.18 -17.02
CA LYS A 544 -6.16 1.14 -16.22
C LYS A 544 -6.47 0.99 -14.74
N LYS A 545 -5.69 0.18 -14.04
CA LYS A 545 -5.86 -0.03 -12.61
C LYS A 545 -5.40 1.16 -11.76
N SER A 546 -4.37 1.89 -12.18
CA SER A 546 -3.93 3.14 -11.53
C SER A 546 -5.01 4.22 -11.56
N ASP A 547 -5.65 4.46 -12.72
CA ASP A 547 -6.77 5.39 -12.84
C ASP A 547 -7.97 4.98 -11.98
N PHE A 548 -8.24 3.67 -11.87
CA PHE A 548 -9.26 3.11 -10.98
C PHE A 548 -8.93 3.37 -9.50
N GLU A 549 -7.70 3.08 -9.05
CA GLU A 549 -7.23 3.36 -7.68
C GLU A 549 -7.35 4.87 -7.36
N ASN A 550 -6.87 5.75 -8.26
CA ASN A 550 -6.93 7.21 -8.11
C ASN A 550 -8.36 7.77 -7.98
N ARG A 551 -9.29 7.31 -8.83
CA ARG A 551 -10.71 7.69 -8.74
C ARG A 551 -11.39 7.18 -7.47
N LEU A 552 -10.97 6.01 -6.99
CA LEU A 552 -11.49 5.40 -5.77
C LEU A 552 -11.03 6.14 -4.51
N VAL A 553 -9.75 6.54 -4.45
CA VAL A 553 -9.18 7.39 -3.38
C VAL A 553 -10.02 8.66 -3.19
N HIS A 554 -10.18 9.45 -4.27
CA HIS A 554 -10.90 10.73 -4.20
C HIS A 554 -12.35 10.57 -3.70
N ARG A 555 -13.08 9.56 -4.19
CA ARG A 555 -14.48 9.32 -3.76
C ARG A 555 -14.57 8.80 -2.34
N ARG A 556 -13.73 7.84 -1.96
CA ARG A 556 -13.67 7.31 -0.59
C ARG A 556 -13.43 8.42 0.41
N PHE A 557 -12.44 9.28 0.15
CA PHE A 557 -12.18 10.44 1.01
C PHE A 557 -13.43 11.31 1.18
N VAL A 558 -14.08 11.76 0.11
CA VAL A 558 -15.27 12.64 0.21
C VAL A 558 -16.40 11.99 1.02
N PHE A 559 -16.72 10.72 0.78
CA PHE A 559 -17.78 10.03 1.51
C PHE A 559 -17.42 9.78 2.99
N VAL A 560 -16.20 9.32 3.28
CA VAL A 560 -15.76 9.01 4.65
C VAL A 560 -15.57 10.29 5.46
N TRP A 561 -14.91 11.31 4.89
CA TRP A 561 -14.78 12.65 5.48
C TRP A 561 -16.16 13.22 5.82
N SER A 562 -17.09 13.22 4.86
CA SER A 562 -18.47 13.68 5.12
C SER A 562 -19.08 12.90 6.28
N ASN A 563 -19.06 11.57 6.23
CA ASN A 563 -19.66 10.72 7.28
C ASN A 563 -19.08 10.98 8.69
N TRP A 564 -17.76 11.17 8.81
CA TRP A 564 -17.10 11.35 10.11
C TRP A 564 -17.28 12.75 10.69
N PHE A 565 -17.32 13.79 9.85
CA PHE A 565 -17.41 15.18 10.31
C PHE A 565 -18.84 15.75 10.33
N PHE A 566 -19.78 15.18 9.56
CA PHE A 566 -21.13 15.72 9.41
C PHE A 566 -21.88 15.85 10.75
N TRP A 567 -21.87 14.81 11.60
CA TRP A 567 -22.54 14.86 12.91
C TRP A 567 -22.04 16.01 13.79
N PHE A 568 -20.73 16.29 13.75
CA PHE A 568 -20.13 17.37 14.51
C PHE A 568 -20.47 18.73 13.89
N LEU A 569 -20.38 18.88 12.56
CA LEU A 569 -20.72 20.12 11.88
C LEU A 569 -22.20 20.50 12.10
N THR A 570 -23.11 19.50 12.07
CA THR A 570 -24.52 19.68 12.44
C THR A 570 -24.68 20.09 13.91
N LEU A 571 -23.95 19.45 14.84
CA LEU A 571 -23.97 19.83 16.25
C LEU A 571 -23.50 21.28 16.45
N ALA A 572 -22.37 21.66 15.86
CA ALA A 572 -21.71 22.95 16.07
C ALA A 572 -22.41 24.12 15.37
N PHE A 573 -22.94 23.95 14.16
CA PHE A 573 -23.52 25.06 13.37
C PHE A 573 -25.04 25.12 13.37
N PHE A 574 -25.72 24.00 13.64
CA PHE A 574 -27.19 23.96 13.63
C PHE A 574 -27.75 23.73 15.03
N TYR A 575 -27.29 22.69 15.73
CA TYR A 575 -27.95 22.28 16.98
C TYR A 575 -27.64 23.21 18.17
N LEU A 576 -26.36 23.55 18.44
CA LEU A 576 -26.02 24.47 19.54
C LEU A 576 -26.58 25.90 19.35
N PRO A 577 -26.48 26.54 18.17
CA PRO A 577 -26.98 27.90 18.00
C PRO A 577 -28.52 28.00 17.98
N TYR A 578 -29.23 26.95 17.55
CA TYR A 578 -30.68 26.98 17.31
C TYR A 578 -31.48 25.93 18.11
N GLY A 579 -30.92 25.39 19.21
CA GLY A 579 -31.51 24.28 19.97
C GLY A 579 -32.94 24.50 20.47
N ASN A 580 -33.33 25.75 20.77
CA ASN A 580 -34.71 26.14 21.07
C ASN A 580 -35.68 25.78 19.93
N TYR A 581 -35.40 26.26 18.72
CA TYR A 581 -36.22 25.98 17.53
C TYR A 581 -36.26 24.49 17.19
N VAL A 582 -35.15 23.77 17.43
CA VAL A 582 -35.06 22.32 17.24
C VAL A 582 -35.97 21.59 18.23
N ASN A 583 -35.97 21.97 19.50
CA ASN A 583 -36.86 21.41 20.52
C ASN A 583 -38.34 21.71 20.23
N ASP A 584 -38.68 22.90 19.74
CA ASP A 584 -40.05 23.23 19.34
C ASP A 584 -40.49 22.48 18.06
N LEU A 585 -39.58 22.25 17.12
CA LEU A 585 -39.82 21.37 15.97
C LEU A 585 -40.06 19.92 16.42
N PHE A 586 -39.28 19.40 17.37
CA PHE A 586 -39.52 18.06 17.95
C PHE A 586 -40.88 17.96 18.65
N ARG A 587 -41.31 19.02 19.37
CA ARG A 587 -42.66 19.12 19.97
C ARG A 587 -43.74 19.10 18.88
N HIS A 588 -43.57 19.87 17.80
CA HIS A 588 -44.52 19.95 16.69
C HIS A 588 -44.65 18.63 15.89
N ILE A 589 -43.55 17.90 15.71
CA ILE A 589 -43.52 16.57 15.05
C ILE A 589 -44.16 15.46 15.90
N GLY A 590 -44.55 15.75 17.16
CA GLY A 590 -45.12 14.77 18.08
C GLY A 590 -44.07 13.93 18.83
N TRP A 591 -42.79 14.32 18.76
CA TRP A 591 -41.69 13.71 19.51
C TRP A 591 -41.41 14.48 20.83
N GLY A 592 -42.43 15.09 21.43
CA GLY A 592 -42.31 15.80 22.70
C GLY A 592 -41.77 14.95 23.86
N TRP A 593 -41.90 13.61 23.78
CA TRP A 593 -41.29 12.68 24.74
C TRP A 593 -39.74 12.72 24.74
N ALA A 594 -39.11 13.23 23.68
CA ALA A 594 -37.66 13.41 23.58
C ALA A 594 -37.18 14.79 24.09
N VAL A 595 -38.10 15.70 24.42
CA VAL A 595 -37.82 17.05 24.94
C VAL A 595 -38.24 17.11 26.41
N ILE A 596 -37.50 16.40 27.27
CA ILE A 596 -37.84 16.19 28.69
C ILE A 596 -37.43 17.38 29.57
N TYR A 597 -36.36 18.09 29.21
CA TYR A 597 -35.83 19.25 29.91
C TYR A 597 -35.86 20.48 29.01
N GLU A 598 -35.90 21.65 29.63
CA GLU A 598 -35.77 22.92 28.92
C GLU A 598 -34.34 23.10 28.38
N TRP A 599 -34.21 23.92 27.34
CA TRP A 599 -32.94 24.18 26.70
C TRP A 599 -32.10 25.16 27.53
N ASP A 600 -30.99 24.68 28.06
CA ASP A 600 -29.96 25.53 28.68
C ASP A 600 -28.64 25.40 27.90
N PRO A 601 -28.24 26.44 27.14
CA PRO A 601 -26.99 26.41 26.38
C PRO A 601 -25.75 26.59 27.26
N ALA A 602 -25.86 27.13 28.47
CA ALA A 602 -24.71 27.33 29.36
C ALA A 602 -24.09 26.00 29.85
N VAL A 603 -24.90 24.94 29.89
CA VAL A 603 -24.48 23.57 30.27
C VAL A 603 -23.81 22.82 29.10
N LEU A 604 -23.98 23.28 27.86
CA LEU A 604 -23.51 22.60 26.64
C LEU A 604 -22.28 23.28 26.03
N THR A 605 -21.11 22.98 26.59
CA THR A 605 -19.82 23.50 26.09
C THR A 605 -19.28 22.64 24.95
N LEU A 606 -18.95 23.24 23.80
CA LEU A 606 -18.58 22.52 22.58
C LEU A 606 -17.36 21.60 22.77
N ASP A 607 -16.41 22.01 23.61
CA ASP A 607 -15.23 21.22 23.98
C ASP A 607 -15.62 19.92 24.71
N THR A 608 -16.47 19.97 25.74
CA THR A 608 -16.88 18.76 26.49
C THR A 608 -17.86 17.88 25.72
N LEU A 609 -18.56 18.42 24.73
CA LEU A 609 -19.36 17.65 23.76
C LEU A 609 -18.46 16.90 22.77
N PHE A 610 -17.32 17.50 22.38
CA PHE A 610 -16.46 17.01 21.33
C PHE A 610 -15.38 16.03 21.80
N VAL A 611 -14.70 16.33 22.92
CA VAL A 611 -13.53 15.59 23.39
C VAL A 611 -13.86 14.14 23.74
N THR A 612 -14.97 13.91 24.45
CA THR A 612 -15.28 12.57 24.95
C THR A 612 -15.58 11.58 23.82
N PRO A 613 -16.44 11.88 22.82
CA PRO A 613 -16.63 10.98 21.68
C PRO A 613 -15.35 10.82 20.84
N LEU A 614 -14.64 11.90 20.50
CA LEU A 614 -13.48 11.84 19.60
C LEU A 614 -12.33 11.00 20.15
N VAL A 615 -11.94 11.24 21.41
CA VAL A 615 -10.82 10.49 22.01
C VAL A 615 -11.18 9.01 22.13
N VAL A 616 -12.47 8.70 22.32
CA VAL A 616 -12.97 7.34 22.47
C VAL A 616 -13.10 6.62 21.13
N THR A 617 -13.58 7.26 20.06
CA THR A 617 -13.63 6.63 18.73
C THR A 617 -12.23 6.40 18.16
N GLN A 618 -11.31 7.35 18.33
CA GLN A 618 -9.91 7.19 17.90
C GLN A 618 -9.21 6.06 18.68
N LEU A 619 -9.39 5.98 20.00
CA LEU A 619 -8.88 4.87 20.81
C LEU A 619 -9.54 3.53 20.42
N LEU A 620 -10.84 3.53 20.13
CA LEU A 620 -11.58 2.36 19.69
C LEU A 620 -11.07 1.86 18.34
N ASN A 621 -10.82 2.75 17.36
CA ASN A 621 -10.29 2.38 16.05
C ASN A 621 -8.88 1.77 16.18
N MET A 622 -7.98 2.40 16.94
CA MET A 622 -6.66 1.82 17.25
C MET A 622 -6.78 0.41 17.87
N ILE A 623 -7.74 0.21 18.78
CA ILE A 623 -8.02 -1.11 19.36
C ILE A 623 -8.60 -2.09 18.31
N LEU A 624 -9.54 -1.67 17.47
CA LEU A 624 -10.20 -2.51 16.46
C LEU A 624 -9.27 -2.91 15.30
N GLU A 625 -8.28 -2.09 14.97
CA GLU A 625 -7.40 -2.27 13.81
C GLU A 625 -6.07 -2.93 14.16
N THR A 626 -5.44 -2.56 15.28
CA THR A 626 -4.13 -3.14 15.66
C THR A 626 -4.24 -4.21 16.74
N TRP A 627 -5.01 -3.97 17.82
CA TRP A 627 -5.09 -4.91 18.95
C TRP A 627 -6.01 -6.10 18.66
N LEU A 628 -7.23 -5.83 18.18
CA LEU A 628 -8.25 -6.85 17.97
C LEU A 628 -7.83 -7.90 16.92
N PRO A 629 -7.26 -7.57 15.75
CA PRO A 629 -6.86 -8.58 14.77
C PRO A 629 -5.67 -9.41 15.26
N TYR A 630 -4.73 -8.79 15.99
CA TYR A 630 -3.62 -9.49 16.63
C TYR A 630 -4.10 -10.46 17.71
N ILE A 631 -5.01 -10.02 18.60
CA ILE A 631 -5.61 -10.85 19.65
C ILE A 631 -6.45 -11.98 19.04
N ILE A 632 -7.28 -11.69 18.02
CA ILE A 632 -8.03 -12.72 17.28
C ILE A 632 -7.08 -13.73 16.62
N ARG A 633 -5.99 -13.28 15.98
CA ARG A 633 -4.98 -14.17 15.38
C ARG A 633 -4.31 -15.04 16.43
N LYS A 634 -3.96 -14.48 17.60
CA LYS A 634 -3.33 -15.20 18.72
C LYS A 634 -4.27 -16.20 19.40
N ILE A 635 -5.57 -15.91 19.48
CA ILE A 635 -6.58 -16.79 20.07
C ILE A 635 -7.05 -17.89 19.08
N LYS A 636 -7.24 -17.57 17.79
CA LYS A 636 -7.78 -18.50 16.79
C LYS A 636 -6.74 -19.22 15.93
N GLY A 637 -5.49 -18.75 15.89
CA GLY A 637 -4.43 -19.30 15.03
C GLY A 637 -4.70 -19.19 13.53
N ARG A 638 -5.64 -18.33 13.11
CA ARG A 638 -6.02 -18.11 11.70
C ARG A 638 -6.45 -16.66 11.49
N PRO A 639 -6.25 -16.07 10.29
CA PRO A 639 -7.00 -14.89 9.89
C PRO A 639 -8.49 -15.26 9.81
N ALA A 640 -9.33 -14.53 10.53
CA ALA A 640 -10.77 -14.81 10.60
C ALA A 640 -11.57 -13.52 10.50
N SER A 641 -12.21 -13.29 9.36
CA SER A 641 -13.33 -12.34 9.28
C SER A 641 -14.43 -12.82 10.23
N CYS A 642 -14.98 -11.91 11.04
CA CYS A 642 -15.88 -12.29 12.14
C CYS A 642 -17.18 -12.97 11.68
N ARG A 643 -17.55 -12.81 10.40
CA ARG A 643 -18.87 -13.15 9.83
C ARG A 643 -19.15 -14.64 9.63
N THR A 644 -18.15 -15.52 9.54
CA THR A 644 -18.34 -16.95 9.20
C THR A 644 -18.28 -17.92 10.37
N ALA A 645 -17.83 -17.49 11.55
CA ALA A 645 -17.46 -18.40 12.64
C ALA A 645 -18.64 -19.14 13.33
N CYS A 646 -19.83 -18.53 13.42
CA CYS A 646 -20.98 -19.15 14.11
C CYS A 646 -21.61 -20.33 13.35
N SER A 647 -21.39 -20.44 12.04
CA SER A 647 -22.04 -21.46 11.19
C SER A 647 -21.37 -22.83 11.29
N GLU A 648 -20.04 -22.90 11.21
CA GLU A 648 -19.34 -24.19 11.06
C GLU A 648 -19.28 -25.03 12.35
N SER A 649 -19.34 -24.40 13.52
CA SER A 649 -19.14 -25.10 14.79
C SER A 649 -20.26 -26.09 15.11
N CYS A 650 -21.52 -25.73 14.81
CA CYS A 650 -22.70 -26.52 15.16
C CYS A 650 -22.78 -27.88 14.40
N PHE A 651 -22.36 -27.91 13.13
CA PHE A 651 -22.51 -29.10 12.27
C PHE A 651 -21.35 -30.11 12.32
N ASN A 652 -20.26 -29.82 13.04
CA ASN A 652 -19.09 -30.69 13.11
C ASN A 652 -19.22 -31.88 14.11
N GLY A 653 -20.30 -31.92 14.91
CA GLY A 653 -20.55 -33.01 15.86
C GLY A 653 -21.04 -34.32 15.23
N LEU A 654 -21.72 -34.28 14.08
CA LEU A 654 -22.34 -35.48 13.49
C LEU A 654 -21.31 -36.45 12.86
N LYS A 655 -21.32 -37.71 13.33
CA LYS A 655 -20.48 -38.80 12.79
C LYS A 655 -20.72 -39.04 11.29
N CYS A 656 -21.96 -38.87 10.80
CA CYS A 656 -22.28 -38.91 9.38
C CYS A 656 -21.58 -37.79 8.58
N VAL A 657 -21.56 -36.56 9.10
CA VAL A 657 -20.87 -35.42 8.46
C VAL A 657 -19.35 -35.63 8.44
N LYS A 658 -18.77 -36.20 9.52
CA LYS A 658 -17.35 -36.59 9.54
C LYS A 658 -17.03 -37.63 8.45
N ASN A 659 -17.76 -38.75 8.41
CA ASN A 659 -17.55 -39.79 7.39
C ASN A 659 -17.76 -39.27 5.96
N MET A 660 -18.73 -38.36 5.74
CA MET A 660 -18.94 -37.72 4.43
C MET A 660 -17.79 -36.77 4.06
N LYS A 661 -17.25 -36.00 5.02
CA LYS A 661 -16.07 -35.14 4.83
C LYS A 661 -14.82 -35.98 4.57
N GLU A 662 -14.63 -37.11 5.24
CA GLU A 662 -13.53 -38.06 5.01
C GLU A 662 -13.61 -38.72 3.63
N ARG A 663 -14.78 -39.23 3.22
CA ARG A 663 -14.97 -39.75 1.85
C ARG A 663 -14.69 -38.69 0.79
N LYS A 664 -15.11 -37.44 1.01
CA LYS A 664 -14.79 -36.30 0.12
C LYS A 664 -13.29 -35.97 0.11
N ARG A 665 -12.59 -36.05 1.26
CA ARG A 665 -11.12 -35.86 1.35
C ARG A 665 -10.35 -36.97 0.62
N LYS A 666 -10.72 -38.23 0.83
CA LYS A 666 -10.10 -39.35 0.11
C LYS A 666 -10.28 -39.21 -1.40
N HIS A 667 -11.50 -38.93 -1.86
CA HIS A 667 -11.76 -38.70 -3.28
C HIS A 667 -11.03 -37.47 -3.87
N ARG A 668 -10.69 -36.46 -3.06
CA ARG A 668 -9.80 -35.36 -3.50
C ARG A 668 -8.37 -35.85 -3.69
N ARG A 669 -7.78 -36.53 -2.71
CA ARG A 669 -6.43 -37.11 -2.82
C ARG A 669 -6.30 -38.07 -4.00
N ASP A 670 -7.32 -38.90 -4.24
CA ASP A 670 -7.34 -39.85 -5.37
C ASP A 670 -7.47 -39.14 -6.74
N ALA A 671 -7.94 -37.88 -6.80
CA ALA A 671 -8.21 -37.13 -8.03
C ALA A 671 -7.31 -35.90 -8.26
N ASN A 672 -6.43 -35.58 -7.31
CA ASN A 672 -5.45 -34.51 -7.42
C ASN A 672 -4.08 -35.08 -7.84
N MET A 673 -3.26 -34.27 -8.48
CA MET A 673 -1.87 -34.62 -8.73
C MET A 673 -1.03 -34.29 -7.49
N THR A 674 -0.12 -35.21 -7.14
CA THR A 674 0.84 -35.05 -6.02
C THR A 674 2.08 -34.33 -6.52
N ALA A 675 2.84 -33.67 -5.64
CA ALA A 675 4.02 -32.90 -6.04
C ALA A 675 5.04 -33.79 -6.77
N HIS A 676 5.31 -34.98 -6.23
CA HIS A 676 6.19 -35.97 -6.86
C HIS A 676 5.69 -36.46 -8.23
N LYS A 677 4.39 -36.79 -8.39
CA LYS A 677 3.87 -37.21 -9.71
C LYS A 677 3.95 -36.09 -10.74
N LEU A 678 3.74 -34.83 -10.34
CA LEU A 678 3.88 -33.69 -11.23
C LEU A 678 5.34 -33.47 -11.65
N ALA A 679 6.29 -33.58 -10.72
CA ALA A 679 7.73 -33.52 -11.03
C ALA A 679 8.16 -34.62 -12.00
N ASP A 680 7.76 -35.87 -11.73
CA ASP A 680 7.99 -37.04 -12.59
C ASP A 680 7.44 -36.82 -14.01
N GLU A 681 6.21 -36.33 -14.12
CA GLU A 681 5.54 -36.18 -15.42
C GLU A 681 6.11 -35.02 -16.25
N VAL A 682 6.49 -33.91 -15.60
CA VAL A 682 7.28 -32.85 -16.22
C VAL A 682 8.63 -33.40 -16.69
N SER A 683 9.32 -34.20 -15.87
CA SER A 683 10.64 -34.73 -16.23
C SER A 683 10.57 -35.71 -17.41
N ARG A 684 9.58 -36.61 -17.42
CA ARG A 684 9.32 -37.50 -18.57
C ARG A 684 8.99 -36.73 -19.85
N SER A 685 8.16 -35.70 -19.77
CA SER A 685 7.66 -34.97 -20.95
C SER A 685 8.61 -33.90 -21.48
N THR A 686 9.56 -33.42 -20.67
CA THR A 686 10.40 -32.26 -21.02
C THR A 686 11.91 -32.47 -20.86
N ARG A 687 12.34 -33.62 -20.29
CA ARG A 687 13.75 -33.93 -19.94
C ARG A 687 14.36 -33.01 -18.85
N PHE A 688 13.63 -32.02 -18.33
CA PHE A 688 14.08 -31.19 -17.22
C PHE A 688 13.92 -31.91 -15.87
N PHE A 689 14.92 -31.79 -15.00
CA PHE A 689 14.81 -32.21 -13.60
C PHE A 689 14.25 -31.08 -12.76
N VAL A 690 13.10 -31.31 -12.10
CA VAL A 690 12.48 -30.40 -11.14
C VAL A 690 12.63 -31.04 -9.75
N PRO A 691 13.43 -30.47 -8.84
CA PRO A 691 13.59 -31.03 -7.50
C PRO A 691 12.31 -30.85 -6.67
N VAL A 692 12.05 -31.82 -5.80
CA VAL A 692 10.99 -31.76 -4.78
C VAL A 692 11.67 -31.73 -3.41
N LEU A 693 11.40 -30.71 -2.60
CA LEU A 693 12.02 -30.49 -1.27
C LEU A 693 10.94 -30.45 -0.17
N GLY A 694 11.27 -30.92 1.04
CA GLY A 694 10.36 -30.81 2.20
C GLY A 694 10.33 -29.40 2.83
N TYR A 695 11.44 -28.68 2.70
CA TYR A 695 11.67 -27.31 3.18
C TYR A 695 12.56 -26.60 2.16
N SER A 696 12.50 -25.26 2.06
CA SER A 696 13.43 -24.50 1.22
C SER A 696 14.88 -24.65 1.73
N ASP A 697 15.84 -24.70 0.81
CA ASP A 697 17.27 -24.80 1.10
C ASP A 697 17.95 -23.42 1.28
N ASP A 698 17.19 -22.45 1.81
CA ASP A 698 17.64 -21.09 2.14
C ASP A 698 17.45 -20.80 3.65
N SER A 699 17.92 -19.64 4.13
CA SER A 699 17.86 -19.29 5.55
C SER A 699 16.45 -19.05 6.11
N ASN A 700 15.40 -19.19 5.30
CA ASN A 700 14.01 -18.99 5.70
C ASN A 700 13.28 -20.32 6.01
N GLU A 701 13.80 -21.45 5.54
CA GLU A 701 13.30 -22.83 5.74
C GLU A 701 11.77 -22.97 5.50
N TYR A 702 11.27 -22.33 4.45
CA TYR A 702 9.87 -22.32 4.05
C TYR A 702 9.32 -23.72 3.80
N THR A 703 8.21 -24.05 4.45
CA THR A 703 7.40 -25.24 4.16
C THR A 703 6.17 -24.89 3.29
N ALA A 704 5.60 -25.89 2.62
CA ALA A 704 4.36 -25.72 1.85
C ALA A 704 3.20 -25.14 2.71
N TYR A 705 3.11 -25.55 3.97
CA TYR A 705 2.11 -25.07 4.93
C TYR A 705 2.26 -23.58 5.24
N GLU A 706 3.49 -23.12 5.43
CA GLU A 706 3.77 -21.71 5.73
C GLU A 706 3.50 -20.81 4.53
N ILE A 707 3.84 -21.25 3.32
CA ILE A 707 3.52 -20.51 2.09
C ILE A 707 2.00 -20.38 1.91
N ILE A 708 1.23 -21.44 2.19
CA ILE A 708 -0.25 -21.39 2.10
C ILE A 708 -0.85 -20.54 3.23
N ALA A 709 -0.21 -20.48 4.40
CA ALA A 709 -0.59 -19.55 5.47
C ALA A 709 -0.28 -18.09 5.09
N GLU A 710 0.87 -17.82 4.47
CA GLU A 710 1.28 -16.50 3.98
C GLU A 710 0.40 -16.04 2.82
N SER A 711 0.01 -16.93 1.90
CA SER A 711 -0.87 -16.62 0.77
C SER A 711 -2.29 -16.21 1.19
N GLN A 712 -2.74 -16.66 2.37
CA GLN A 712 -4.02 -16.31 2.99
C GLN A 712 -3.98 -14.99 3.77
N LEU A 713 -2.81 -14.37 3.96
CA LEU A 713 -2.72 -13.04 4.56
C LEU A 713 -3.25 -11.97 3.60
N PRO A 714 -3.89 -10.90 4.11
CA PRO A 714 -4.29 -9.76 3.30
C PRO A 714 -3.07 -9.09 2.65
N ILE A 715 -3.30 -8.45 1.50
CA ILE A 715 -2.30 -7.60 0.84
C ILE A 715 -2.08 -6.35 1.70
N PHE A 716 -0.83 -5.94 1.90
CA PHE A 716 -0.56 -4.60 2.41
C PHE A 716 -0.95 -3.57 1.34
N ASP A 717 -1.97 -2.75 1.63
CA ASP A 717 -2.44 -1.67 0.77
C ASP A 717 -2.41 -0.35 1.53
N THR A 718 -1.53 0.56 1.10
CA THR A 718 -1.31 1.88 1.69
C THR A 718 -2.54 2.79 1.65
N THR A 719 -3.58 2.43 0.89
CA THR A 719 -4.76 3.26 0.64
C THR A 719 -5.56 3.57 1.90
N TYR A 720 -5.63 2.65 2.86
CA TYR A 720 -6.33 2.88 4.13
C TYR A 720 -5.46 3.71 5.09
N ASP A 721 -4.19 3.34 5.24
CA ASP A 721 -3.25 4.07 6.10
C ASP A 721 -3.12 5.57 5.73
N TYR A 722 -3.18 5.92 4.44
CA TYR A 722 -3.28 7.32 3.99
C TYR A 722 -4.64 7.98 4.25
N LEU A 723 -5.74 7.23 4.20
CA LEU A 723 -7.09 7.74 4.53
C LEU A 723 -7.12 8.17 6.00
N ASP A 724 -6.66 7.30 6.90
CA ASP A 724 -6.69 7.53 8.34
C ASP A 724 -5.78 8.72 8.73
N ALA A 725 -4.58 8.80 8.14
CA ALA A 725 -3.72 9.97 8.26
C ALA A 725 -4.37 11.27 7.74
N SER A 726 -5.10 11.22 6.62
CA SER A 726 -5.79 12.38 6.02
C SER A 726 -7.00 12.83 6.86
N ILE A 727 -7.69 11.89 7.49
CA ILE A 727 -8.80 12.16 8.41
C ILE A 727 -8.28 12.72 9.74
N GLN A 728 -7.21 12.16 10.31
CA GLN A 728 -6.54 12.72 11.49
C GLN A 728 -6.01 14.14 11.24
N PHE A 729 -5.43 14.39 10.06
CA PHE A 729 -5.03 15.73 9.64
C PHE A 729 -6.22 16.69 9.64
N SER A 730 -7.34 16.26 9.06
CA SER A 730 -8.59 17.05 9.03
C SER A 730 -9.12 17.38 10.44
N TYR A 731 -9.04 16.44 11.40
CA TYR A 731 -9.40 16.70 12.80
C TYR A 731 -8.53 17.81 13.43
N ILE A 732 -7.22 17.76 13.23
CA ILE A 732 -6.30 18.80 13.76
C ILE A 732 -6.65 20.16 13.14
N LEU A 733 -6.90 20.22 11.82
CA LEU A 733 -7.17 21.49 11.16
C LEU A 733 -8.46 22.15 11.65
N MET A 734 -9.55 21.40 11.72
CA MET A 734 -10.87 21.96 11.99
C MET A 734 -11.11 22.24 13.48
N PHE A 735 -10.49 21.47 14.38
CA PHE A 735 -10.92 21.46 15.78
C PHE A 735 -9.83 21.81 16.79
N THR A 736 -8.59 22.12 16.40
CA THR A 736 -7.61 22.69 17.35
C THR A 736 -8.09 24.02 17.94
N ILE A 737 -9.00 24.74 17.24
CA ILE A 737 -9.74 25.89 17.77
C ILE A 737 -10.78 25.54 18.84
N VAL A 738 -11.30 24.31 18.84
CA VAL A 738 -12.27 23.82 19.84
C VAL A 738 -11.54 23.28 21.07
N TRP A 739 -10.51 22.47 20.85
CA TRP A 739 -9.71 21.88 21.92
C TRP A 739 -8.22 21.92 21.55
N PRO A 740 -7.41 22.83 22.14
CA PRO A 740 -6.03 23.01 21.74
C PRO A 740 -5.15 21.79 22.02
N LEU A 741 -5.54 20.88 22.93
CA LEU A 741 -4.75 19.68 23.21
C LEU A 741 -4.83 18.59 22.12
N LEU A 742 -5.71 18.68 21.12
CA LEU A 742 -5.85 17.66 20.05
C LEU A 742 -4.55 17.19 19.37
N PRO A 743 -3.54 18.04 19.12
CA PRO A 743 -2.28 17.60 18.53
C PRO A 743 -1.51 16.60 19.42
N LEU A 744 -1.76 16.51 20.73
CA LEU A 744 -1.10 15.58 21.65
C LEU A 744 -1.53 14.12 21.45
N PRO A 745 -2.82 13.74 21.55
CA PRO A 745 -3.24 12.38 21.23
C PRO A 745 -2.95 12.03 19.77
N ALA A 746 -3.06 12.99 18.84
CA ALA A 746 -2.71 12.78 17.43
C ALA A 746 -1.21 12.50 17.22
N PHE A 747 -0.31 13.17 17.94
CA PHE A 747 1.13 12.88 17.91
C PHE A 747 1.44 11.50 18.50
N LEU A 748 0.84 11.16 19.64
CA LEU A 748 0.98 9.84 20.25
C LEU A 748 0.45 8.73 19.32
N ASN A 749 -0.69 8.96 18.65
CA ASN A 749 -1.25 8.06 17.65
C ASN A 749 -0.26 7.84 16.51
N ASN A 750 0.22 8.90 15.85
CA ASN A 750 1.21 8.81 14.77
C ASN A 750 2.47 8.00 15.14
N VAL A 751 2.98 8.15 16.38
CA VAL A 751 4.17 7.42 16.85
C VAL A 751 3.89 5.93 17.07
N LEU A 752 2.66 5.56 17.44
CA LEU A 752 2.22 4.17 17.51
C LEU A 752 1.93 3.61 16.11
N GLU A 753 1.24 4.37 15.27
CA GLU A 753 0.80 3.98 13.93
C GLU A 753 1.97 3.63 13.02
N VAL A 754 2.99 4.49 12.97
CA VAL A 754 4.24 4.25 12.23
C VAL A 754 4.92 2.92 12.62
N ARG A 755 4.70 2.42 13.84
CA ARG A 755 5.18 1.09 14.27
C ARG A 755 4.17 -0.02 14.02
N GLY A 756 2.88 0.28 14.16
CA GLY A 756 1.76 -0.58 13.79
C GLY A 756 1.87 -1.00 12.33
N ASP A 757 2.07 -0.04 11.44
CA ASP A 757 2.28 -0.22 10.00
C ASP A 757 3.55 -1.01 9.68
N ALA A 758 4.68 -0.68 10.32
CA ALA A 758 5.90 -1.46 10.14
C ALA A 758 5.69 -2.93 10.57
N PHE A 759 4.99 -3.18 11.67
CA PHE A 759 4.64 -4.54 12.10
C PHE A 759 3.62 -5.22 11.16
N ARG A 760 2.60 -4.47 10.71
CA ARG A 760 1.57 -4.92 9.76
C ARG A 760 2.21 -5.33 8.42
N LEU A 761 3.14 -4.55 7.89
CA LEU A 761 3.89 -4.84 6.66
C LEU A 761 4.75 -6.10 6.79
N LEU A 762 5.53 -6.22 7.88
CA LEU A 762 6.56 -7.26 8.02
C LEU A 762 6.02 -8.62 8.51
N PHE A 763 4.92 -8.63 9.27
CA PHE A 763 4.39 -9.85 9.92
C PHE A 763 2.87 -10.01 9.84
N GLY A 764 2.12 -8.93 9.59
CA GLY A 764 0.65 -8.93 9.53
C GLY A 764 0.08 -9.30 8.16
N HIS A 765 0.74 -8.87 7.09
CA HIS A 765 0.29 -8.93 5.70
C HIS A 765 1.29 -9.72 4.84
N ARG A 766 0.83 -10.21 3.68
CA ARG A 766 1.76 -10.74 2.66
C ARG A 766 2.57 -9.61 2.03
N ARG A 767 3.79 -9.89 1.59
CA ARG A 767 4.68 -8.90 0.95
C ARG A 767 3.94 -8.25 -0.24
N PRO A 768 3.83 -6.90 -0.29
CA PRO A 768 3.25 -6.22 -1.44
C PRO A 768 4.16 -6.36 -2.66
N MET A 769 3.58 -6.34 -3.85
CA MET A 769 4.33 -6.23 -5.09
C MET A 769 4.94 -4.82 -5.19
N PRO A 770 6.27 -4.66 -5.37
CA PRO A 770 6.90 -3.35 -5.46
C PRO A 770 6.32 -2.53 -6.62
N ARG A 771 5.89 -1.30 -6.33
CA ARG A 771 5.31 -0.32 -7.28
C ARG A 771 6.04 1.01 -7.17
N ARG A 772 6.18 1.71 -8.31
CA ARG A 772 7.07 2.86 -8.50
C ARG A 772 6.30 4.17 -8.57
N ASP A 773 5.71 4.57 -7.45
CA ASP A 773 5.09 5.88 -7.39
C ASP A 773 6.16 6.99 -7.31
N ALA A 774 5.91 8.14 -7.97
CA ALA A 774 6.78 9.33 -7.88
C ALA A 774 6.40 10.27 -6.70
N SER A 775 5.30 9.99 -6.01
CA SER A 775 4.72 10.75 -4.90
C SER A 775 3.66 9.90 -4.17
N ILE A 776 3.00 10.44 -3.13
CA ILE A 776 1.84 9.79 -2.47
C ILE A 776 0.57 9.70 -3.37
N GLY A 777 0.64 10.12 -4.64
CA GLY A 777 -0.47 10.08 -5.58
C GLY A 777 -1.59 11.07 -5.22
N GLU A 778 -2.84 10.69 -5.47
CA GLU A 778 -4.03 11.52 -5.20
C GLU A 778 -4.22 11.88 -3.72
N TRP A 779 -3.51 11.23 -2.79
CA TRP A 779 -3.53 11.64 -1.39
C TRP A 779 -2.97 13.06 -1.18
N ALA A 780 -2.05 13.52 -2.03
CA ALA A 780 -1.61 14.92 -2.02
C ALA A 780 -2.75 15.89 -2.38
N THR A 781 -3.58 15.56 -3.38
CA THR A 781 -4.70 16.41 -3.80
C THR A 781 -5.80 16.41 -2.73
N VAL A 782 -6.07 15.24 -2.12
CA VAL A 782 -6.95 15.08 -0.95
C VAL A 782 -6.53 15.97 0.22
N LEU A 783 -5.25 15.98 0.62
CA LEU A 783 -4.78 16.83 1.73
C LEU A 783 -4.90 18.33 1.41
N HIS A 784 -4.73 18.74 0.15
CA HIS A 784 -5.01 20.11 -0.28
C HIS A 784 -6.51 20.47 -0.19
N TYR A 785 -7.42 19.55 -0.50
CA TYR A 785 -8.87 19.75 -0.33
C TYR A 785 -9.25 19.83 1.15
N ALA A 786 -8.72 18.94 2.00
CA ALA A 786 -8.93 18.98 3.45
C ALA A 786 -8.54 20.34 4.06
N ASN A 787 -7.41 20.90 3.64
CA ASN A 787 -6.98 22.24 4.06
C ASN A 787 -7.92 23.37 3.58
N VAL A 788 -8.43 23.30 2.34
CA VAL A 788 -9.40 24.30 1.83
C VAL A 788 -10.70 24.27 2.63
N ILE A 789 -11.25 23.07 2.89
CA ILE A 789 -12.50 22.92 3.65
C ILE A 789 -12.30 23.35 5.11
N ALA A 790 -11.13 23.08 5.70
CA ALA A 790 -10.87 23.48 7.07
C ALA A 790 -10.82 25.01 7.25
N ILE A 791 -10.35 25.79 6.26
CA ILE A 791 -10.33 27.26 6.35
C ILE A 791 -11.76 27.81 6.54
N THR A 792 -12.72 27.29 5.79
CA THR A 792 -14.11 27.76 5.85
C THR A 792 -14.78 27.31 7.16
N VAL A 793 -14.55 26.06 7.60
CA VAL A 793 -15.06 25.55 8.88
C VAL A 793 -14.49 26.35 10.07
N VAL A 794 -13.17 26.59 10.13
CA VAL A 794 -12.55 27.36 11.21
C VAL A 794 -13.03 28.82 11.21
N SER A 795 -13.17 29.45 10.05
CA SER A 795 -13.73 30.81 9.94
C SER A 795 -15.15 30.88 10.48
N GLY A 796 -15.99 29.87 10.18
CA GLY A 796 -17.33 29.73 10.76
C GLY A 796 -17.32 29.55 12.28
N LEU A 797 -16.42 28.72 12.82
CA LEU A 797 -16.28 28.50 14.27
C LEU A 797 -15.84 29.79 14.99
N ILE A 798 -14.90 30.55 14.44
CA ILE A 798 -14.49 31.86 14.99
C ILE A 798 -15.70 32.79 15.10
N VAL A 799 -16.49 32.91 14.03
CA VAL A 799 -17.64 33.82 13.97
C VAL A 799 -18.78 33.40 14.92
N MET A 800 -19.05 32.10 15.07
CA MET A 800 -20.14 31.63 15.92
C MET A 800 -19.77 31.54 17.41
N TYR A 801 -18.51 31.25 17.74
CA TYR A 801 -18.10 30.93 19.12
C TYR A 801 -17.05 31.87 19.73
N HIS A 802 -16.29 32.63 18.93
CA HIS A 802 -15.24 33.54 19.44
C HIS A 802 -15.56 35.02 19.21
N PHE A 803 -16.54 35.34 18.36
CA PHE A 803 -16.89 36.73 18.00
C PHE A 803 -17.27 37.58 19.21
N GLY A 804 -17.99 37.04 20.20
CA GLY A 804 -18.29 37.77 21.45
C GLY A 804 -17.05 38.18 22.24
N ALA A 805 -16.03 37.31 22.31
CA ALA A 805 -14.74 37.63 22.93
C ALA A 805 -13.91 38.64 22.11
N ILE A 806 -14.06 38.66 20.78
CA ILE A 806 -13.43 39.69 19.94
C ILE A 806 -14.09 41.04 20.21
N VAL A 807 -15.43 41.12 20.15
CA VAL A 807 -16.19 42.35 20.41
C VAL A 807 -15.95 42.87 21.84
N SER A 808 -15.78 41.98 22.84
CA SER A 808 -15.52 42.41 24.23
C SER A 808 -14.25 43.24 24.38
N VAL A 809 -13.20 42.92 23.62
CA VAL A 809 -11.92 43.62 23.62
C VAL A 809 -11.98 44.93 22.83
N TRP A 810 -12.67 44.96 21.69
CA TRP A 810 -12.74 46.15 20.82
C TRP A 810 -13.73 47.22 21.32
N SER A 811 -14.86 46.80 21.92
CA SER A 811 -15.93 47.69 22.37
C SER A 811 -15.96 47.95 23.87
N GLY A 812 -15.02 47.38 24.63
CA GLY A 812 -14.84 47.66 26.06
C GLY A 812 -15.90 47.02 26.96
N LYS A 813 -15.83 45.69 27.11
CA LYS A 813 -16.74 44.83 27.91
C LYS A 813 -18.13 44.60 27.30
N TYR A 814 -18.17 43.89 26.18
CA TYR A 814 -19.34 43.09 25.81
C TYR A 814 -19.71 42.16 26.96
N CYS A 815 -20.93 42.28 27.48
CA CYS A 815 -21.63 41.34 28.37
C CYS A 815 -20.69 40.53 29.29
N ASP A 816 -20.24 41.12 30.41
CA ASP A 816 -19.27 40.52 31.35
C ASP A 816 -19.87 39.27 32.03
N PHE A 817 -19.73 38.10 31.40
CA PHE A 817 -20.24 36.81 31.88
C PHE A 817 -19.33 36.22 32.98
N GLU A 818 -19.94 35.73 34.07
CA GLU A 818 -19.24 35.22 35.27
C GLU A 818 -18.83 33.73 35.13
N PHE A 819 -18.12 33.39 34.06
CA PHE A 819 -17.68 32.01 33.81
C PHE A 819 -16.42 31.62 34.61
N ASP A 820 -16.57 30.71 35.58
CA ASP A 820 -15.46 30.10 36.33
C ASP A 820 -14.45 29.30 35.46
N ASN A 821 -14.88 28.83 34.29
CA ASN A 821 -14.03 28.10 33.34
C ASN A 821 -14.32 28.60 31.92
N ALA A 822 -13.28 28.72 31.09
CA ALA A 822 -13.44 29.16 29.71
C ALA A 822 -14.23 28.13 28.88
N ALA A 823 -15.50 28.43 28.62
CA ALA A 823 -16.45 27.57 27.94
C ALA A 823 -16.66 28.02 26.48
N MET A 824 -16.65 27.08 25.53
CA MET A 824 -16.94 27.37 24.13
C MET A 824 -18.45 27.20 23.87
N VAL A 825 -19.20 28.30 23.98
CA VAL A 825 -20.67 28.37 23.88
C VAL A 825 -21.04 29.49 22.89
N PRO A 826 -22.08 29.36 22.05
CA PRO A 826 -22.46 30.44 21.13
C PRO A 826 -23.10 31.59 21.93
N PHE A 827 -22.37 32.71 22.09
CA PHE A 827 -22.72 33.80 23.01
C PHE A 827 -24.16 34.34 22.88
N ARG A 828 -24.73 34.33 21.68
CA ARG A 828 -26.11 34.79 21.41
C ARG A 828 -27.18 33.97 22.15
N THR A 829 -26.91 32.70 22.48
CA THR A 829 -27.92 31.82 23.10
C THR A 829 -27.92 31.90 24.61
N LEU A 830 -26.91 32.50 25.23
CA LEU A 830 -26.78 32.60 26.69
C LEU A 830 -27.86 33.49 27.29
N ASN A 831 -28.37 33.10 28.46
CA ASN A 831 -29.27 33.93 29.25
C ASN A 831 -28.53 35.16 29.76
N VAL A 832 -29.07 36.36 29.50
CA VAL A 832 -28.44 37.64 29.86
C VAL A 832 -28.32 37.84 31.38
N SER A 833 -29.13 37.11 32.17
CA SER A 833 -29.02 37.04 33.63
C SER A 833 -27.72 36.42 34.16
N LEU A 834 -26.90 35.79 33.31
CA LEU A 834 -25.56 35.27 33.64
C LEU A 834 -24.45 36.34 33.50
N THR A 835 -24.82 37.57 33.16
CA THR A 835 -23.88 38.70 33.08
C THR A 835 -23.89 39.51 34.36
N ARG A 836 -22.75 40.14 34.66
CA ARG A 836 -22.57 41.04 35.81
C ARG A 836 -23.43 42.30 35.76
N ALA A 837 -23.89 42.68 34.57
CA ALA A 837 -24.75 43.85 34.30
C ALA A 837 -25.75 43.51 33.18
N PRO A 838 -26.93 42.93 33.52
CA PRO A 838 -27.86 42.40 32.52
C PRO A 838 -28.58 43.49 31.71
N GLU A 839 -28.84 44.65 32.30
CA GLU A 839 -29.54 45.77 31.62
C GLU A 839 -28.67 46.37 30.50
N ASP A 840 -27.39 46.64 30.78
CA ASP A 840 -26.43 47.13 29.79
C ASP A 840 -26.23 46.14 28.63
N CYS A 841 -26.19 44.83 28.94
CA CYS A 841 -26.05 43.77 27.94
C CYS A 841 -27.29 43.67 27.01
N LEU A 842 -28.51 43.80 27.56
CA LEU A 842 -29.75 43.82 26.76
C LEU A 842 -29.76 44.99 25.77
N ILE A 843 -29.46 46.20 26.24
CA ILE A 843 -29.42 47.42 25.42
C ILE A 843 -28.39 47.28 24.29
N PHE A 844 -27.21 46.72 24.58
CA PHE A 844 -26.17 46.49 23.56
C PHE A 844 -26.59 45.47 22.49
N LEU A 845 -27.25 44.38 22.89
CA LEU A 845 -27.73 43.33 21.98
C LEU A 845 -28.89 43.79 21.08
N GLU A 846 -29.75 44.70 21.55
CA GLU A 846 -30.88 45.24 20.77
C GLU A 846 -30.44 46.34 19.79
N THR A 847 -29.36 47.07 20.08
CA THR A 847 -28.90 48.23 19.29
C THR A 847 -27.86 47.91 18.21
N SER A 848 -27.28 46.70 18.18
CA SER A 848 -26.17 46.34 17.29
C SER A 848 -26.56 45.36 16.18
N ASP A 849 -26.23 45.68 14.92
CA ASP A 849 -26.41 44.82 13.73
C ASP A 849 -25.44 43.61 13.69
N TRP A 850 -25.54 42.74 14.71
CA TRP A 850 -24.59 41.67 14.99
C TRP A 850 -24.53 40.60 13.88
N GLU A 851 -25.67 40.27 13.25
CA GLU A 851 -25.74 39.25 12.20
C GLU A 851 -24.95 39.66 10.94
N MET A 852 -25.09 40.91 10.52
CA MET A 852 -24.34 41.44 9.38
C MET A 852 -22.84 41.52 9.69
N ALA A 853 -22.47 41.95 10.90
CA ALA A 853 -21.09 41.99 11.34
C ALA A 853 -20.44 40.59 11.36
N GLN A 854 -21.18 39.55 11.78
CA GLN A 854 -20.75 38.15 11.71
C GLN A 854 -20.50 37.69 10.27
N ILE A 855 -21.41 37.99 9.33
CA ILE A 855 -21.26 37.61 7.91
C ILE A 855 -20.05 38.32 7.27
N PHE A 856 -19.88 39.63 7.49
CA PHE A 856 -18.70 40.35 6.99
C PHE A 856 -17.40 39.79 7.58
N THR A 857 -17.38 39.47 8.88
CA THR A 857 -16.22 38.88 9.55
C THR A 857 -15.89 37.50 8.99
N PHE A 858 -16.89 36.67 8.68
CA PHE A 858 -16.70 35.37 8.03
C PHE A 858 -16.01 35.53 6.68
N ILE A 859 -16.54 36.40 5.81
CA ILE A 859 -15.99 36.64 4.46
C ILE A 859 -14.55 37.15 4.55
N ILE A 860 -14.27 38.09 5.47
CA ILE A 860 -12.93 38.66 5.67
C ILE A 860 -11.95 37.58 6.15
N LEU A 861 -12.32 36.77 7.16
CA LEU A 861 -11.47 35.69 7.68
C LEU A 861 -11.21 34.61 6.63
N GLU A 862 -12.21 34.23 5.84
CA GLU A 862 -12.07 33.28 4.74
C GLU A 862 -11.09 33.78 3.67
N HIS A 863 -11.23 35.05 3.23
CA HIS A 863 -10.34 35.64 2.23
C HIS A 863 -8.90 35.82 2.77
N ILE A 864 -8.72 36.23 4.03
CA ILE A 864 -7.40 36.29 4.68
C ILE A 864 -6.80 34.88 4.80
N GLY A 865 -7.59 33.87 5.15
CA GLY A 865 -7.15 32.48 5.29
C GLY A 865 -6.66 31.92 3.95
N PHE A 866 -7.41 32.16 2.87
CA PHE A 866 -6.98 31.79 1.51
C PHE A 866 -5.78 32.60 1.01
N LEU A 867 -5.67 33.88 1.35
CA LEU A 867 -4.51 34.71 1.03
C LEU A 867 -3.24 34.19 1.73
N LEU A 868 -3.30 33.94 3.04
CA LEU A 868 -2.19 33.36 3.81
C LEU A 868 -1.78 31.98 3.27
N ARG A 869 -2.76 31.10 3.01
CA ARG A 869 -2.53 29.81 2.37
C ARG A 869 -1.82 29.97 1.02
N TYR A 870 -2.28 30.90 0.18
CA TYR A 870 -1.67 31.16 -1.12
C TYR A 870 -0.22 31.64 -0.95
N LEU A 871 0.04 32.63 -0.08
CA LEU A 871 1.38 33.15 0.20
C LEU A 871 2.35 32.05 0.67
N VAL A 872 1.91 31.17 1.58
CA VAL A 872 2.74 30.04 2.05
C VAL A 872 3.00 29.02 0.93
N LEU A 873 2.02 28.74 0.08
CA LEU A 873 2.18 27.79 -1.04
C LEU A 873 2.97 28.37 -2.25
N GLN A 874 3.21 29.68 -2.30
CA GLN A 874 4.10 30.33 -3.28
C GLN A 874 5.58 30.32 -2.86
N LEU A 875 5.91 29.92 -1.63
CA LEU A 875 7.29 29.71 -1.21
C LEU A 875 7.98 28.64 -2.06
N GLU A 876 9.32 28.70 -2.15
CA GLU A 876 10.08 27.85 -3.07
C GLU A 876 9.86 26.34 -2.81
N LYS A 877 9.12 25.70 -3.72
CA LYS A 877 8.84 24.26 -3.74
C LYS A 877 10.08 23.42 -4.07
N THR A 878 11.15 24.02 -4.60
CA THR A 878 12.46 23.38 -4.74
C THR A 878 13.31 23.56 -3.47
N PRO A 879 14.05 22.53 -3.02
CA PRO A 879 15.07 22.70 -2.00
C PRO A 879 16.34 23.28 -2.63
N ALA A 880 17.02 24.19 -1.92
CA ALA A 880 18.26 24.83 -2.37
C ALA A 880 19.40 23.84 -2.72
N ALA A 881 19.34 22.61 -2.20
CA ALA A 881 20.27 21.54 -2.55
C ALA A 881 20.15 21.09 -4.02
N ILE A 882 18.96 21.21 -4.62
CA ILE A 882 18.65 20.76 -5.99
C ILE A 882 18.54 21.96 -6.95
N SER A 883 17.99 23.10 -6.53
CA SER A 883 17.90 24.31 -7.36
C SER A 883 19.25 25.00 -7.62
N ASN A 884 20.34 24.55 -6.98
CA ASN A 884 21.68 25.04 -7.25
C ASN A 884 22.10 24.76 -8.71
N THR A 885 22.35 25.81 -9.48
CA THR A 885 22.75 25.72 -10.90
C THR A 885 24.04 24.92 -11.12
N ALA A 886 24.95 24.90 -10.13
CA ALA A 886 26.15 24.07 -10.18
C ALA A 886 25.83 22.58 -10.01
N TYR A 887 24.83 22.22 -9.21
CA TYR A 887 24.33 20.85 -9.11
C TYR A 887 23.65 20.42 -10.42
N LEU A 888 22.77 21.27 -10.98
CA LEU A 888 22.10 20.98 -12.25
C LEU A 888 23.09 20.80 -13.41
N ARG A 889 24.11 21.66 -13.52
CA ARG A 889 25.19 21.49 -14.52
C ARG A 889 25.98 20.20 -14.28
N LEU A 890 26.32 19.88 -13.04
CA LEU A 890 27.04 18.64 -12.71
C LEU A 890 26.19 17.39 -12.97
N LYS A 891 24.87 17.48 -12.76
CA LYS A 891 23.90 16.43 -13.12
C LYS A 891 23.85 16.23 -14.63
N GLN A 892 23.71 17.30 -15.42
CA GLN A 892 23.75 17.23 -16.88
C GLN A 892 25.07 16.63 -17.39
N ILE A 893 26.21 17.05 -16.84
CA ILE A 893 27.52 16.48 -17.18
C ILE A 893 27.59 14.99 -16.79
N ARG A 894 27.05 14.58 -15.63
CA ARG A 894 26.96 13.18 -15.21
C ARG A 894 26.05 12.36 -16.11
N GLU A 895 24.89 12.88 -16.51
CA GLU A 895 23.99 12.22 -17.45
C GLU A 895 24.66 12.00 -18.81
N LEU A 896 25.37 13.02 -19.32
CA LEU A 896 26.15 12.93 -20.56
C LEU A 896 27.36 11.99 -20.46
N THR A 897 28.02 11.88 -19.31
CA THR A 897 29.15 10.94 -19.11
C THR A 897 28.71 9.51 -18.78
N ASN A 898 27.52 9.33 -18.21
CA ASN A 898 26.89 8.02 -18.04
C ASN A 898 26.35 7.48 -19.37
N ALA A 899 25.93 8.36 -20.28
CA ALA A 899 25.62 8.04 -21.67
C ALA A 899 26.90 7.72 -22.47
N ARG A 900 27.61 6.66 -22.10
CA ARG A 900 28.70 6.10 -22.91
C ARG A 900 28.16 5.74 -24.29
N THR A 901 28.87 6.15 -25.33
CA THR A 901 28.60 5.71 -26.70
C THR A 901 28.77 4.19 -26.80
N ALA A 902 28.03 3.55 -27.70
CA ALA A 902 28.23 2.13 -28.01
C ALA A 902 29.67 1.86 -28.52
N HIS A 903 30.09 0.61 -28.44
CA HIS A 903 31.34 0.17 -29.07
C HIS A 903 31.20 0.20 -30.60
N SER A 904 32.33 0.33 -31.32
CA SER A 904 32.43 0.29 -32.79
C SER A 904 31.59 -0.83 -33.40
N ASP A 905 31.73 -2.01 -32.80
CA ASP A 905 31.24 -3.29 -33.28
C ASP A 905 29.69 -3.29 -33.34
N VAL A 906 29.03 -2.55 -32.45
CA VAL A 906 27.57 -2.35 -32.46
C VAL A 906 27.14 -1.49 -33.64
N PHE A 907 27.92 -0.46 -34.00
CA PHE A 907 27.65 0.37 -35.18
C PHE A 907 27.90 -0.39 -36.49
N ASP A 908 28.92 -1.26 -36.53
CA ASP A 908 29.17 -2.13 -37.68
C ASP A 908 28.04 -3.16 -37.88
N TYR A 909 27.53 -3.75 -36.79
CA TYR A 909 26.33 -4.61 -36.86
C TYR A 909 25.07 -3.84 -37.32
N ILE A 910 24.83 -2.63 -36.80
CA ILE A 910 23.72 -1.78 -37.25
C ILE A 910 23.86 -1.41 -38.73
N ARG A 911 25.09 -1.18 -39.22
CA ARG A 911 25.36 -0.91 -40.63
C ARG A 911 25.01 -2.12 -41.51
N GLN A 912 25.44 -3.33 -41.13
CA GLN A 912 25.08 -4.55 -41.87
C GLN A 912 23.57 -4.78 -41.89
N LEU A 913 22.88 -4.55 -40.76
CA LEU A 913 21.42 -4.58 -40.70
C LEU A 913 20.77 -3.54 -41.62
N ARG A 914 21.38 -2.36 -41.78
CA ARG A 914 20.90 -1.30 -42.66
C ARG A 914 20.94 -1.72 -44.13
N ASP A 915 22.06 -2.30 -44.55
CA ASP A 915 22.27 -2.78 -45.92
C ASP A 915 21.25 -3.88 -46.33
N ILE A 916 20.71 -4.64 -45.36
CA ILE A 916 19.61 -5.59 -45.58
C ILE A 916 18.25 -4.87 -45.55
N PHE A 917 18.03 -3.98 -44.60
CA PHE A 917 16.75 -3.25 -44.42
C PHE A 917 16.39 -2.37 -45.63
N ASP A 918 17.36 -1.63 -46.16
CA ASP A 918 17.15 -0.71 -47.29
C ASP A 918 16.79 -1.43 -48.61
N LYS A 919 16.95 -2.77 -48.69
CA LYS A 919 16.42 -3.58 -49.81
C LYS A 919 14.90 -3.71 -49.80
N TYR A 920 14.29 -3.58 -48.61
CA TYR A 920 12.87 -3.82 -48.37
C TYR A 920 12.08 -2.53 -48.09
N ASP A 921 12.74 -1.44 -47.67
CA ASP A 921 12.15 -0.10 -47.58
C ASP A 921 12.10 0.61 -48.95
N ILE A 922 11.26 0.09 -49.85
CA ILE A 922 11.10 0.59 -51.23
C ILE A 922 10.67 2.07 -51.27
N GLU A 923 9.95 2.54 -50.25
CA GLU A 923 9.44 3.92 -50.14
C GLU A 923 10.47 4.90 -49.54
N GLY A 924 11.60 4.42 -49.01
CA GLY A 924 12.58 5.24 -48.28
C GLY A 924 12.00 5.88 -47.01
N SER A 925 11.06 5.17 -46.36
CA SER A 925 10.23 5.64 -45.27
C SER A 925 10.82 5.42 -43.87
N ASP A 926 11.93 4.68 -43.77
CA ASP A 926 12.53 4.11 -42.56
C ASP A 926 11.64 3.12 -41.80
N HIS A 927 10.62 2.57 -42.48
CA HIS A 927 9.62 1.68 -41.90
C HIS A 927 9.33 0.45 -42.77
N LEU A 928 9.07 -0.70 -42.13
CA LEU A 928 8.54 -1.89 -42.80
C LEU A 928 7.11 -2.19 -42.36
N TYR A 929 6.29 -2.60 -43.33
CA TYR A 929 4.97 -3.19 -43.12
C TYR A 929 5.10 -4.71 -42.87
N GLU A 930 3.99 -5.40 -42.55
CA GLU A 930 4.02 -6.83 -42.16
C GLU A 930 4.71 -7.72 -43.19
N THR A 931 4.39 -7.58 -44.48
CA THR A 931 4.96 -8.43 -45.54
C THR A 931 6.47 -8.23 -45.67
N ASP A 932 6.91 -6.98 -45.73
CA ASP A 932 8.29 -6.60 -46.02
C ASP A 932 9.21 -6.92 -44.82
N LEU A 933 8.68 -6.76 -43.60
CA LEU A 933 9.35 -7.18 -42.36
C LEU A 933 9.66 -8.67 -42.35
N ILE A 934 8.78 -9.52 -42.90
CA ILE A 934 9.00 -10.97 -42.91
C ILE A 934 10.06 -11.38 -43.94
N PHE A 935 10.13 -10.70 -45.10
CA PHE A 935 11.23 -10.93 -46.05
C PHE A 935 12.57 -10.47 -45.48
N PHE A 936 12.62 -9.29 -44.86
CA PHE A 936 13.79 -8.79 -44.13
C PHE A 936 14.28 -9.77 -43.04
N LEU A 937 13.36 -10.27 -42.21
CA LEU A 937 13.70 -11.26 -41.18
C LEU A 937 14.13 -12.61 -41.76
N ALA A 938 13.54 -13.04 -42.87
CA ALA A 938 13.93 -14.28 -43.55
C ALA A 938 15.37 -14.20 -44.09
N GLU A 939 15.75 -13.07 -44.70
CA GLU A 939 17.12 -12.83 -45.17
C GLU A 939 18.11 -12.75 -43.99
N TRP A 940 17.81 -11.97 -42.95
CA TRP A 940 18.64 -11.88 -41.74
C TRP A 940 18.86 -13.23 -41.06
N MET A 941 17.85 -14.11 -41.08
CA MET A 941 17.94 -15.47 -40.54
C MET A 941 18.52 -16.51 -41.50
N CYS A 942 18.76 -16.17 -42.77
CA CYS A 942 19.09 -17.12 -43.84
C CYS A 942 18.09 -18.30 -43.92
N LYS A 943 16.79 -18.01 -43.88
CA LYS A 943 15.68 -18.98 -43.97
C LYS A 943 14.73 -18.69 -45.12
N ASP A 944 13.99 -19.71 -45.55
CA ASP A 944 12.88 -19.53 -46.49
C ASP A 944 11.75 -18.68 -45.87
N PRO A 945 11.27 -17.61 -46.54
CA PRO A 945 10.18 -16.77 -46.04
C PRO A 945 8.91 -17.54 -45.67
N SER A 946 8.67 -18.66 -46.36
CA SER A 946 7.50 -19.53 -46.14
C SER A 946 7.41 -20.16 -44.74
N GLU A 947 8.53 -20.28 -44.01
CA GLU A 947 8.51 -20.73 -42.61
C GLU A 947 7.95 -19.64 -41.68
N LEU A 948 8.41 -18.40 -41.85
CA LEU A 948 8.04 -17.24 -41.05
C LEU A 948 6.65 -16.71 -41.39
N GLN A 949 6.20 -16.87 -42.66
CA GLN A 949 4.86 -16.47 -43.13
C GLN A 949 3.72 -17.05 -42.25
N LYS A 950 3.90 -18.27 -41.71
CA LYS A 950 2.92 -18.93 -40.83
C LYS A 950 2.71 -18.23 -39.48
N ARG A 951 3.60 -17.29 -39.13
CA ARG A 951 3.65 -16.56 -37.86
C ARG A 951 3.74 -15.04 -38.06
N SER A 952 3.53 -14.55 -39.28
CA SER A 952 3.79 -13.15 -39.67
C SER A 952 3.13 -12.15 -38.72
N GLY A 953 1.82 -12.26 -38.50
CA GLY A 953 1.08 -11.35 -37.63
C GLY A 953 1.51 -11.41 -36.17
N MET A 954 1.98 -12.56 -35.67
CA MET A 954 2.52 -12.64 -34.30
C MET A 954 3.89 -11.97 -34.17
N ILE A 955 4.75 -12.14 -35.16
CA ILE A 955 6.07 -11.49 -35.24
C ILE A 955 5.89 -9.97 -35.38
N PHE A 956 5.02 -9.54 -36.28
CA PHE A 956 4.73 -8.13 -36.52
C PHE A 956 4.15 -7.45 -35.28
N ARG A 957 3.10 -7.99 -34.65
CA ARG A 957 2.55 -7.50 -33.37
C ARG A 957 3.57 -7.46 -32.24
N TYR A 958 4.52 -8.39 -32.26
CA TYR A 958 5.58 -8.40 -31.25
C TYR A 958 6.57 -7.25 -31.46
N MET A 959 6.90 -6.92 -32.71
CA MET A 959 7.85 -5.86 -33.07
C MET A 959 7.21 -4.47 -33.11
N ASP A 960 5.92 -4.33 -33.45
CA ASP A 960 5.18 -3.06 -33.36
C ASP A 960 4.78 -2.73 -31.91
N LYS A 961 5.79 -2.42 -31.09
CA LYS A 961 5.63 -1.97 -29.70
C LYS A 961 4.90 -0.62 -29.58
N ASN A 962 4.73 0.10 -30.70
CA ASN A 962 4.19 1.46 -30.76
C ASN A 962 2.76 1.53 -31.30
N GLN A 963 2.22 0.42 -31.82
CA GLN A 963 0.86 0.30 -32.39
C GLN A 963 0.63 1.29 -33.55
N LEU A 964 1.65 1.46 -34.40
CA LEU A 964 1.63 2.36 -35.54
C LEU A 964 1.24 1.67 -36.86
N GLY A 965 1.10 0.34 -36.87
CA GLY A 965 0.86 -0.42 -38.09
C GLY A 965 2.09 -0.51 -39.01
N LYS A 966 3.29 -0.18 -38.48
CA LYS A 966 4.58 -0.24 -39.18
C LYS A 966 5.74 -0.23 -38.18
N VAL A 967 6.83 -0.93 -38.48
CA VAL A 967 7.99 -1.05 -37.59
C VAL A 967 9.16 -0.20 -38.11
N PRO A 968 9.70 0.77 -37.35
CA PRO A 968 10.86 1.56 -37.79
C PRO A 968 12.18 0.77 -37.65
N PHE A 969 13.17 1.10 -38.49
CA PHE A 969 14.52 0.48 -38.48
C PHE A 969 15.14 0.41 -37.07
N SER A 970 15.01 1.48 -36.30
CA SER A 970 15.56 1.56 -34.94
C SER A 970 14.91 0.57 -33.94
N THR A 971 13.63 0.22 -34.15
CA THR A 971 12.96 -0.82 -33.36
C THR A 971 13.39 -2.22 -33.80
N CYS A 972 13.57 -2.44 -35.12
CA CYS A 972 14.15 -3.69 -35.63
C CYS A 972 15.52 -3.95 -35.01
N CYS A 973 16.44 -2.97 -35.05
CA CYS A 973 17.78 -3.12 -34.48
C CYS A 973 17.76 -3.50 -33.00
N LEU A 974 16.99 -2.78 -32.16
CA LEU A 974 16.89 -3.07 -30.73
C LEU A 974 16.26 -4.46 -30.48
N MET A 975 15.18 -4.83 -31.18
CA MET A 975 14.53 -6.13 -30.99
C MET A 975 15.41 -7.29 -31.48
N LEU A 976 16.17 -7.11 -32.56
CA LEU A 976 17.09 -8.14 -33.06
C LEU A 976 18.29 -8.38 -32.13
N GLN A 977 18.79 -7.36 -31.43
CA GLN A 977 19.77 -7.55 -30.34
C GLN A 977 19.24 -8.45 -29.21
N HIS A 978 17.91 -8.47 -29.01
CA HIS A 978 17.27 -9.35 -28.03
C HIS A 978 16.87 -10.72 -28.59
N ALA A 979 16.99 -10.97 -29.90
CA ALA A 979 16.47 -12.18 -30.54
C ALA A 979 17.14 -13.50 -30.09
N GLN A 980 18.31 -13.45 -29.45
CA GLN A 980 18.97 -14.61 -28.86
C GLN A 980 18.55 -14.87 -27.39
N HIS A 981 18.14 -13.82 -26.67
CA HIS A 981 17.90 -13.86 -25.22
C HIS A 981 16.41 -13.89 -24.87
N ASP A 982 15.59 -13.15 -25.61
CA ASP A 982 14.15 -13.17 -25.50
C ASP A 982 13.59 -14.44 -26.11
N ARG A 983 13.59 -15.50 -25.32
CA ARG A 983 13.16 -16.85 -25.71
C ARG A 983 11.79 -16.88 -26.39
N PHE A 984 10.90 -15.93 -26.10
CA PHE A 984 9.62 -15.83 -26.81
C PHE A 984 9.82 -15.39 -28.27
N PHE A 985 10.55 -14.30 -28.50
CA PHE A 985 10.87 -13.82 -29.84
C PHE A 985 11.75 -14.81 -30.60
N SER A 986 12.72 -15.44 -29.93
CA SER A 986 13.52 -16.54 -30.49
C SER A 986 12.66 -17.73 -30.93
N VAL A 987 11.61 -18.09 -30.18
CA VAL A 987 10.65 -19.14 -30.55
C VAL A 987 9.78 -18.73 -31.74
N LEU A 988 9.30 -17.49 -31.80
CA LEU A 988 8.53 -16.96 -32.93
C LEU A 988 9.32 -17.06 -34.24
N LEU A 989 10.57 -16.56 -34.23
CA LEU A 989 11.54 -16.64 -35.33
C LEU A 989 11.99 -18.08 -35.63
N GLY A 990 11.82 -19.00 -34.67
CA GLY A 990 12.31 -20.37 -34.78
C GLY A 990 13.84 -20.47 -34.74
N ILE A 991 14.50 -19.55 -34.02
CA ILE A 991 15.90 -19.63 -33.59
C ILE A 991 16.00 -20.64 -32.43
N TYR A 992 15.03 -20.57 -31.51
CA TYR A 992 14.98 -21.39 -30.29
C TYR A 992 13.88 -22.44 -30.39
N ASP A 993 14.22 -23.70 -30.11
CA ASP A 993 13.28 -24.79 -29.95
C ASP A 993 12.99 -25.03 -28.46
N SER A 994 11.73 -24.84 -28.06
CA SER A 994 11.29 -25.01 -26.67
C SER A 994 11.46 -26.44 -26.11
N LEU A 995 11.81 -27.43 -26.95
CA LEU A 995 11.94 -28.84 -26.60
C LEU A 995 13.38 -29.39 -26.70
N ASP A 996 14.35 -28.63 -27.20
CA ASP A 996 15.71 -29.12 -27.48
C ASP A 996 16.84 -28.14 -27.14
N ASP A 997 17.20 -28.09 -25.85
CA ASP A 997 18.33 -27.30 -25.34
C ASP A 997 19.66 -27.58 -26.04
N TYR A 998 19.91 -28.81 -26.50
CA TYR A 998 21.18 -29.13 -27.18
C TYR A 998 21.29 -28.44 -28.54
N ARG A 999 20.15 -28.33 -29.24
CA ARG A 999 20.03 -27.55 -30.48
C ARG A 999 20.18 -26.06 -30.18
N ASN A 1000 19.51 -25.55 -29.13
CA ASN A 1000 19.59 -24.15 -28.73
C ASN A 1000 21.02 -23.71 -28.39
N VAL A 1001 21.74 -24.50 -27.58
CA VAL A 1001 23.15 -24.24 -27.21
C VAL A 1001 24.04 -24.25 -28.46
N LYS A 1002 23.85 -25.21 -29.39
CA LYS A 1002 24.59 -25.21 -30.66
C LYS A 1002 24.32 -23.98 -31.52
N PHE A 1003 23.07 -23.50 -31.58
CA PHE A 1003 22.73 -22.31 -32.35
C PHE A 1003 23.31 -21.03 -31.75
N ILE A 1004 23.31 -20.89 -30.43
CA ILE A 1004 23.97 -19.76 -29.73
C ILE A 1004 25.45 -19.71 -30.12
N PHE A 1005 26.16 -20.85 -30.13
CA PHE A 1005 27.54 -20.91 -30.61
C PHE A 1005 27.67 -20.57 -32.10
N SER A 1006 26.76 -21.02 -32.98
CA SER A 1006 26.84 -20.69 -34.42
C SER A 1006 26.53 -19.21 -34.72
N THR A 1007 25.65 -18.55 -33.97
CA THR A 1007 25.32 -17.13 -34.20
C THR A 1007 26.32 -16.18 -33.55
N SER A 1008 26.93 -16.55 -32.41
CA SER A 1008 28.13 -15.84 -31.92
C SER A 1008 29.35 -16.06 -32.85
N VAL A 1009 29.33 -17.15 -33.63
CA VAL A 1009 30.29 -17.33 -34.74
C VAL A 1009 29.91 -16.47 -35.95
N ILE A 1010 28.65 -16.10 -36.20
CA ILE A 1010 28.31 -15.08 -37.22
C ILE A 1010 28.89 -13.69 -36.85
N GLU A 1011 28.99 -13.35 -35.57
CA GLU A 1011 29.73 -12.15 -35.11
C GLU A 1011 31.26 -12.23 -35.34
N LEU A 1012 31.82 -13.39 -35.69
CA LEU A 1012 33.27 -13.63 -35.87
C LEU A 1012 33.67 -14.06 -37.30
N ASP A 1013 32.84 -14.82 -38.00
CA ASP A 1013 33.11 -15.40 -39.34
C ASP A 1013 32.66 -14.49 -40.50
N VAL A 1014 31.89 -13.42 -40.25
CA VAL A 1014 31.58 -12.40 -41.28
C VAL A 1014 32.82 -11.61 -41.71
N HIS A 1015 33.98 -11.82 -41.05
CA HIS A 1015 35.27 -11.35 -41.52
C HIS A 1015 35.83 -12.09 -42.77
N SER A 1016 35.16 -13.11 -43.31
CA SER A 1016 35.66 -13.91 -44.44
C SER A 1016 34.72 -14.02 -45.67
N PHE A 1017 33.94 -12.98 -45.98
CA PHE A 1017 33.22 -12.85 -47.25
C PHE A 1017 33.35 -11.44 -47.87
#